data_AF-A0AAN6H1W5-F1
#
_entry.id   AF-A0AAN6H1W5-F1
#
_cell.length_a   1.000
_cell.length_b   1.000
_cell.length_c   1.000
_cell.angle_alpha   90.00
_cell.angle_beta   90.00
_cell.angle_gamma   90.00
#
_symmetry.space_group_name_H-M   'P 1'
#
loop_
_entity.id
_entity.type
_entity.pdbx_description
1 polymer ?
#
loop_
_entity_poly.entity_id
_entity_poly.type
_entity_poly.pdbx_seq_one_letter_code
_entity_poly.pdbx_strand_id
1 'polypeptide(L)'
;MVKLIVSAVGKEAIDEYCGRKRSRELVVDDAEEARLQRLSGLDSGKPIEHHDLIEVSSFLTERGKGPGARRYRLDVLLRGALVYQPPPPPKPEPRLRAQEEQRQYERMVNPAPPAETFNPRTPSAGGHTFNPATSHGQTGVDEVDEVTYADVHRQMILIINILVSIITCSVFIWIAARRWSVPQRLGVSMSGSGLVAAAEVAIYFGYIKRLNDAKQKEVKAVERKEILETWVIDKAQASDFCCTNMAPKDFHHPFQPYDIQQHFMEAMYDCIERGKVGIFESPTGTGKSLSLICCSLTWLREHRRKGFDEALAAVTVDDDDPAWMAEHAVGSRRREMRRMREEFEARLSVVREQENKLKERHAHGVPTRKKRRFDSDDEGSTADEDQYVLDDYDVSKDGKTPADGQNPFYSMETTKLMEDLGMLQQKRDDNSLDVSEDLKIYFCSRTHSQLSQFVRELQRVSLPPGMPPEPAMSAEVSEPLKHLTLGSRKNLCINPKVSKLGGLTAINERCMELQQTSAAVEHKCPFLPGKDNEDSVLDFRDHTLAKIRDIEEMTEVGKRLGICPYYASRTVIDSAEMVTLPYPLLLQKSAREALGISLRGHVIIIDEAHNLMNAIEGIHSTQISEVQLNRARDSLLVYLQKFRNRLKGSNRVYVTQVVRVIDSLLLFVTRLLLTNTTGGTIDANKLLSGKGVDQVDLVKLVRYISESKLARKVEGYASHVAQLQKTPARNTKEMQSEHDVPTLTHIQTFLMTLMNPSKEGRFFWSRESDTCILRYMLLDPAVHFQDIVQDAQAVILAGGTMSPMDDYRHQLFPYLPSLVTFSCGHLIPPSNLLIRTVASDQAGPLDFSYKSRSSAMIMRIGQALLDLAPLVHGGLVVFLPSYSSLEQVASCWRKEALLTKLEGTKQVFWDGRTEPAEATFKAYSQAVSANRKGAILLSVIGGKLSEGINFSDDLGRCVVVVGLPFPNLETPEWKAKMQYLEDKARARGEPAGAASKEHAENVCMRAVNQAVGRVIRHKDDWAGIVLIDQRYAQKRIREKLPGWIRESFPTESRRTSGE
;
A
#
# COMPACT_ATOMS: atom_id res chain seq x y z
N MET A 1 -4.54 -50.49 -26.16
CA MET A 1 -5.89 -50.82 -25.65
C MET A 1 -6.29 -49.70 -24.68
N VAL A 2 -7.52 -49.20 -24.77
CA VAL A 2 -7.98 -48.10 -23.92
C VAL A 2 -8.37 -48.69 -22.56
N LYS A 3 -7.70 -48.24 -21.49
CA LYS A 3 -8.08 -48.56 -20.12
C LYS A 3 -9.04 -47.51 -19.59
N LEU A 4 -10.12 -47.96 -18.97
CA LEU A 4 -11.12 -47.11 -18.32
C LEU A 4 -11.05 -47.31 -16.81
N ILE A 5 -11.47 -46.31 -16.05
CA ILE A 5 -11.62 -46.44 -14.60
C ILE A 5 -12.93 -47.18 -14.30
N VAL A 6 -12.87 -48.26 -13.52
CA VAL A 6 -14.06 -49.03 -13.10
C VAL A 6 -14.99 -48.13 -12.27
N SER A 7 -16.21 -47.92 -12.75
CA SER A 7 -17.27 -47.24 -12.02
C SER A 7 -17.90 -48.18 -10.97
N ALA A 8 -18.63 -47.63 -9.99
CA ALA A 8 -19.33 -48.44 -8.99
C ALA A 8 -20.32 -49.45 -9.63
N VAL A 9 -21.06 -49.02 -10.65
CA VAL A 9 -21.97 -49.89 -11.43
C VAL A 9 -21.20 -50.93 -12.26
N GLY A 10 -20.02 -50.55 -12.79
CA GLY A 10 -19.10 -51.48 -13.45
C GLY A 10 -18.60 -52.58 -12.54
N LYS A 11 -18.27 -52.25 -11.28
CA LYS A 11 -17.84 -53.23 -10.28
C LYS A 11 -18.93 -54.27 -9.99
N GLU A 12 -20.16 -53.82 -9.73
CA GLU A 12 -21.30 -54.72 -9.51
C GLU A 12 -21.52 -55.68 -10.70
N ALA A 13 -21.38 -55.17 -11.94
CA ALA A 13 -21.51 -55.98 -13.15
C ALA A 13 -20.39 -57.03 -13.27
N ILE A 14 -19.14 -56.67 -12.94
CA ILE A 14 -18.00 -57.58 -12.99
C ILE A 14 -18.16 -58.71 -11.98
N ASP A 15 -18.61 -58.41 -10.76
CA ASP A 15 -18.80 -59.43 -9.72
C ASP A 15 -19.93 -60.41 -10.08
N GLU A 16 -21.03 -59.89 -10.63
CA GLU A 16 -22.13 -60.73 -11.11
C GLU A 16 -21.73 -61.58 -12.33
N TYR A 17 -20.94 -61.03 -13.26
CA TYR A 17 -20.37 -61.76 -14.38
C TYR A 17 -19.46 -62.90 -13.91
N CYS A 18 -18.51 -62.64 -13.01
CA CYS A 18 -17.58 -63.65 -12.52
C CYS A 18 -18.33 -64.76 -11.76
N GLY A 19 -19.33 -64.40 -10.95
CA GLY A 19 -20.17 -65.36 -10.23
C GLY A 19 -20.97 -66.27 -11.16
N ARG A 20 -21.64 -65.69 -12.17
CA ARG A 20 -22.44 -66.45 -13.15
C ARG A 20 -21.58 -67.30 -14.10
N LYS A 21 -20.41 -66.81 -14.52
CA LYS A 21 -19.52 -67.55 -15.43
C LYS A 21 -18.95 -68.80 -14.73
N ARG A 22 -18.47 -68.66 -13.48
CA ARG A 22 -18.03 -69.80 -12.65
C ARG A 22 -19.14 -70.82 -12.33
N SER A 23 -20.39 -70.36 -12.26
CA SER A 23 -21.54 -71.24 -12.00
C SER A 23 -22.01 -72.01 -13.24
N ARG A 24 -21.67 -71.54 -14.45
CA ARG A 24 -22.24 -72.01 -15.72
C ARG A 24 -21.30 -72.93 -16.49
N GLU A 25 -20.00 -72.83 -16.28
CA GLU A 25 -18.97 -73.69 -16.88
C GLU A 25 -18.37 -74.62 -15.82
N LEU A 26 -18.57 -75.93 -15.97
CA LEU A 26 -18.06 -76.96 -15.04
C LEU A 26 -16.54 -77.22 -15.21
N VAL A 27 -15.94 -76.76 -16.30
CA VAL A 27 -14.50 -76.84 -16.57
C VAL A 27 -14.08 -75.51 -17.21
N VAL A 28 -13.36 -74.69 -16.45
CA VAL A 28 -12.78 -73.42 -16.91
C VAL A 28 -11.30 -73.66 -17.12
N ASP A 29 -10.75 -73.30 -18.30
CA ASP A 29 -9.32 -73.41 -18.58
C ASP A 29 -8.51 -72.47 -17.65
N ASP A 30 -7.26 -72.83 -17.33
CA ASP A 30 -6.40 -72.12 -16.38
C ASP A 30 -6.21 -70.64 -16.77
N ALA A 31 -6.18 -70.36 -18.08
CA ALA A 31 -6.10 -69.00 -18.61
C ALA A 31 -7.35 -68.16 -18.31
N GLU A 32 -8.53 -68.76 -18.36
CA GLU A 32 -9.80 -68.08 -18.15
C GLU A 32 -10.08 -67.91 -16.64
N GLU A 33 -9.68 -68.88 -15.81
CA GLU A 33 -9.75 -68.74 -14.34
C GLU A 33 -8.80 -67.64 -13.83
N ALA A 34 -7.59 -67.53 -14.39
CA ALA A 34 -6.67 -66.43 -14.09
C ALA A 34 -7.25 -65.05 -14.50
N ARG A 35 -7.99 -65.00 -15.60
CA ARG A 35 -8.68 -63.79 -16.06
C ARG A 35 -9.84 -63.41 -15.14
N LEU A 36 -10.66 -64.37 -14.73
CA LEU A 36 -11.76 -64.16 -13.77
C LEU A 36 -11.25 -63.70 -12.40
N GLN A 37 -10.14 -64.26 -11.92
CA GLN A 37 -9.49 -63.81 -10.70
C GLN A 37 -9.03 -62.34 -10.82
N ARG A 38 -8.39 -61.97 -11.93
CA ARG A 38 -7.99 -60.58 -12.20
C ARG A 38 -9.18 -59.63 -12.21
N LEU A 39 -10.28 -60.00 -12.85
CA LEU A 39 -11.49 -59.17 -12.92
C LEU A 39 -12.17 -59.03 -11.56
N SER A 40 -12.28 -60.12 -10.80
CA SER A 40 -12.87 -60.09 -9.46
C SER A 40 -12.10 -59.22 -8.46
N GLY A 41 -10.77 -59.07 -8.63
CA GLY A 41 -9.91 -58.25 -7.77
C GLY A 41 -9.86 -56.75 -8.12
N LEU A 42 -10.58 -56.28 -9.13
CA LEU A 42 -10.67 -54.86 -9.48
C LEU A 42 -11.67 -54.15 -8.58
N ASP A 43 -11.27 -53.07 -7.92
CA ASP A 43 -12.16 -52.18 -7.14
C ASP A 43 -12.56 -50.96 -7.97
N SER A 44 -13.62 -50.24 -7.55
CA SER A 44 -13.98 -48.95 -8.16
C SER A 44 -12.80 -47.99 -8.10
N GLY A 45 -12.46 -47.33 -9.21
CA GLY A 45 -11.28 -46.46 -9.31
C GLY A 45 -10.05 -47.11 -9.94
N LYS A 46 -10.00 -48.45 -10.09
CA LYS A 46 -8.90 -49.15 -10.77
C LYS A 46 -9.09 -49.23 -12.28
N PRO A 47 -8.01 -49.37 -13.07
CA PRO A 47 -8.10 -49.48 -14.52
C PRO A 47 -8.60 -50.86 -14.97
N ILE A 48 -9.54 -50.88 -15.91
CA ILE A 48 -10.04 -52.06 -16.62
C ILE A 48 -9.90 -51.86 -18.13
N GLU A 49 -9.62 -52.93 -18.86
CA GLU A 49 -9.60 -52.87 -20.32
C GLU A 49 -11.02 -52.71 -20.88
N HIS A 50 -11.18 -51.81 -21.85
CA HIS A 50 -12.50 -51.58 -22.47
C HIS A 50 -13.12 -52.86 -23.05
N HIS A 51 -12.31 -53.74 -23.61
CA HIS A 51 -12.73 -55.06 -24.12
C HIS A 51 -13.40 -55.93 -23.04
N ASP A 52 -12.86 -55.94 -21.81
CA ASP A 52 -13.39 -56.78 -20.74
C ASP A 52 -14.76 -56.27 -20.27
N LEU A 53 -14.99 -54.95 -20.27
CA LEU A 53 -16.29 -54.35 -20.00
C LEU A 53 -17.35 -54.69 -21.06
N ILE A 54 -16.93 -54.79 -22.34
CA ILE A 54 -17.82 -55.19 -23.43
C ILE A 54 -18.29 -56.63 -23.21
N GLU A 55 -17.37 -57.54 -22.88
CA GLU A 55 -17.68 -58.95 -22.66
C GLU A 55 -18.54 -59.18 -21.42
N VAL A 56 -18.26 -58.46 -20.33
CA VAL A 56 -19.10 -58.43 -19.13
C VAL A 56 -20.52 -57.99 -19.49
N SER A 57 -20.65 -56.90 -20.27
CA SER A 57 -21.95 -56.41 -20.71
C SER A 57 -22.69 -57.39 -21.61
N SER A 58 -22.01 -57.97 -22.61
CA SER A 58 -22.63 -58.90 -23.56
C SER A 58 -23.12 -60.17 -22.86
N PHE A 59 -22.31 -60.76 -21.97
CA PHE A 59 -22.68 -61.96 -21.24
C PHE A 59 -23.89 -61.74 -20.31
N LEU A 60 -23.94 -60.61 -19.62
CA LEU A 60 -25.05 -60.28 -18.72
C LEU A 60 -26.33 -59.88 -19.47
N THR A 61 -26.24 -59.53 -20.75
CA THR A 61 -27.38 -59.13 -21.59
C THR A 61 -27.86 -60.20 -22.58
N GLU A 62 -27.11 -61.30 -22.74
CA GLU A 62 -27.35 -62.35 -23.75
C GLU A 62 -28.69 -63.11 -23.64
N ARG A 63 -29.41 -63.02 -22.51
CA ARG A 63 -30.72 -63.64 -22.33
C ARG A 63 -31.71 -62.74 -21.58
N GLY A 64 -32.39 -61.85 -22.30
CA GLY A 64 -33.76 -61.47 -21.95
C GLY A 64 -34.11 -59.97 -22.00
N LYS A 65 -35.25 -59.66 -22.61
CA LYS A 65 -35.99 -58.39 -22.48
C LYS A 65 -36.62 -58.24 -21.08
N GLY A 66 -35.83 -58.44 -20.02
CA GLY A 66 -36.24 -58.26 -18.62
C GLY A 66 -35.72 -56.93 -18.04
N PRO A 67 -36.30 -56.43 -16.93
CA PRO A 67 -35.90 -55.16 -16.32
C PRO A 67 -34.44 -55.14 -15.83
N GLY A 68 -33.86 -56.30 -15.46
CA GLY A 68 -32.44 -56.42 -15.07
C GLY A 68 -31.45 -56.23 -16.23
N ALA A 69 -31.83 -56.56 -17.47
CA ALA A 69 -30.93 -56.46 -18.63
C ALA A 69 -30.67 -55.01 -19.08
N ARG A 70 -31.46 -54.04 -18.61
CA ARG A 70 -31.18 -52.61 -18.83
C ARG A 70 -30.07 -52.08 -17.92
N ARG A 71 -29.83 -52.72 -16.77
CA ARG A 71 -28.87 -52.25 -15.74
C ARG A 71 -27.42 -52.43 -16.17
N TYR A 72 -27.11 -53.49 -16.93
CA TYR A 72 -25.75 -53.87 -17.31
C TYR A 72 -25.44 -53.67 -18.79
N ARG A 73 -26.21 -52.81 -19.48
CA ARG A 73 -25.86 -52.44 -20.85
C ARG A 73 -24.60 -51.61 -20.89
N LEU A 74 -23.85 -51.78 -21.97
CA LEU A 74 -22.58 -51.11 -22.15
C LEU A 74 -22.70 -49.58 -22.06
N ASP A 75 -23.79 -48.99 -22.57
CA ASP A 75 -24.03 -47.55 -22.47
C ASP A 75 -24.21 -47.08 -21.02
N VAL A 76 -24.76 -47.93 -20.15
CA VAL A 76 -24.90 -47.65 -18.70
C VAL A 76 -23.57 -47.84 -17.99
N LEU A 77 -22.81 -48.89 -18.33
CA LEU A 77 -21.50 -49.15 -17.73
C LEU A 77 -20.45 -48.07 -18.10
N LEU A 78 -20.59 -47.44 -19.26
CA LEU A 78 -19.70 -46.38 -19.74
C LEU A 78 -20.12 -44.96 -19.31
N ARG A 79 -21.33 -44.77 -18.77
CA ARG A 79 -21.76 -43.45 -18.28
C ARG A 79 -20.91 -43.03 -17.09
N GLY A 80 -20.17 -41.93 -17.25
CA GLY A 80 -19.27 -41.39 -16.23
C GLY A 80 -17.93 -42.14 -16.11
N ALA A 81 -17.60 -43.06 -17.03
CA ALA A 81 -16.30 -43.72 -17.04
C ALA A 81 -15.20 -42.77 -17.54
N LEU A 82 -14.13 -42.61 -16.77
CA LEU A 82 -12.96 -41.81 -17.12
C LEU A 82 -11.90 -42.68 -17.79
N VAL A 83 -11.16 -42.13 -18.76
CA VAL A 83 -10.02 -42.82 -19.37
C VAL A 83 -8.86 -42.85 -18.37
N TYR A 84 -8.31 -44.03 -18.11
CA TYR A 84 -7.17 -44.19 -17.20
C TYR A 84 -5.90 -43.67 -17.87
N GLN A 85 -5.32 -42.61 -17.31
CA GLN A 85 -3.97 -42.15 -17.62
C GLN A 85 -3.01 -42.67 -16.54
N PRO A 86 -1.98 -43.46 -16.90
CA PRO A 86 -0.98 -43.89 -15.94
C PRO A 86 -0.18 -42.67 -15.42
N PRO A 87 0.24 -42.67 -14.14
CA PRO A 87 1.05 -41.58 -13.60
C PRO A 87 2.38 -41.48 -14.36
N PRO A 88 2.89 -40.26 -14.62
CA PRO A 88 4.17 -40.08 -15.31
C PRO A 88 5.30 -40.70 -14.48
N PRO A 89 6.30 -41.33 -15.13
CA PRO A 89 7.43 -41.92 -14.41
C PRO A 89 8.19 -40.85 -13.61
N PRO A 90 8.70 -41.17 -12.41
CA PRO A 90 9.48 -40.22 -11.63
C PRO A 90 10.73 -39.82 -12.40
N LYS A 91 10.96 -38.51 -12.53
CA LYS A 91 12.16 -37.97 -13.19
C LYS A 91 13.40 -38.37 -12.36
N PRO A 92 14.48 -38.89 -12.97
CA PRO A 92 15.74 -39.10 -12.26
C PRO A 92 16.32 -37.74 -11.87
N GLU A 93 16.59 -37.55 -10.57
CA GLU A 93 17.16 -36.32 -10.04
C GLU A 93 18.63 -36.15 -10.46
N PRO A 94 19.02 -35.00 -11.02
CA PRO A 94 20.43 -34.67 -11.17
C PRO A 94 21.03 -34.36 -9.79
N ARG A 95 22.00 -35.18 -9.39
CA ARG A 95 22.82 -35.14 -8.16
C ARG A 95 23.36 -33.75 -7.73
N LEU A 96 23.32 -32.78 -8.65
CA LEU A 96 23.71 -31.39 -8.44
C LEU A 96 22.65 -30.59 -7.63
N ARG A 97 21.35 -30.85 -7.79
CA ARG A 97 20.30 -30.11 -7.05
C ARG A 97 20.29 -30.42 -5.57
N ALA A 98 20.42 -31.68 -5.17
CA ALA A 98 20.49 -32.05 -3.75
C ALA A 98 21.72 -31.43 -3.06
N GLN A 99 22.87 -31.35 -3.74
CA GLN A 99 24.05 -30.66 -3.21
C GLN A 99 23.86 -29.15 -3.13
N GLU A 100 23.08 -28.57 -4.03
CA GLU A 100 22.78 -27.14 -4.07
C GLU A 100 21.74 -26.74 -3.02
N GLU A 101 20.74 -27.59 -2.78
CA GLU A 101 19.78 -27.50 -1.68
C GLU A 101 20.45 -27.67 -0.32
N GLN A 102 21.42 -28.59 -0.20
CA GLN A 102 22.18 -28.78 1.02
C GLN A 102 23.13 -27.60 1.30
N ARG A 103 23.74 -27.01 0.26
CA ARG A 103 24.48 -25.74 0.39
C ARG A 103 23.57 -24.54 0.66
N GLN A 104 22.36 -24.51 0.12
CA GLN A 104 21.37 -23.48 0.44
C GLN A 104 20.90 -23.60 1.88
N TYR A 105 20.66 -24.82 2.37
CA TYR A 105 20.33 -25.11 3.76
C TYR A 105 21.49 -24.69 4.68
N GLU A 106 22.72 -25.04 4.33
CA GLU A 106 23.91 -24.66 5.10
C GLU A 106 24.14 -23.14 5.13
N ARG A 107 23.84 -22.41 4.05
CA ARG A 107 23.83 -20.94 3.99
C ARG A 107 22.69 -20.30 4.79
N MET A 108 21.55 -20.99 4.93
CA MET A 108 20.42 -20.53 5.76
C MET A 108 20.71 -20.74 7.24
N VAL A 109 21.39 -21.83 7.61
CA VAL A 109 21.73 -22.15 9.01
C VAL A 109 22.95 -21.34 9.48
N ASN A 110 23.89 -21.01 8.58
CA ASN A 110 25.06 -20.19 8.87
C ASN A 110 25.25 -19.07 7.82
N PRO A 111 24.51 -17.95 7.92
CA PRO A 111 24.72 -16.82 7.02
C PRO A 111 26.12 -16.21 7.26
N ALA A 112 26.90 -16.05 6.18
CA ALA A 112 28.17 -15.34 6.25
C ALA A 112 27.92 -13.88 6.71
N PRO A 113 28.81 -13.30 7.54
CA PRO A 113 28.66 -11.92 7.96
C PRO A 113 28.67 -11.00 6.73
N PRO A 114 27.71 -10.07 6.60
CA PRO A 114 27.66 -9.17 5.46
C PRO A 114 28.93 -8.31 5.42
N ALA A 115 29.59 -8.28 4.26
CA ALA A 115 30.67 -7.34 4.01
C ALA A 115 30.13 -5.92 4.18
N GLU A 116 30.73 -5.18 5.10
CA GLU A 116 30.33 -3.83 5.49
C GLU A 116 30.46 -2.85 4.32
N THR A 117 29.35 -2.30 3.85
CA THR A 117 29.32 -0.99 3.20
C THR A 117 28.39 -0.06 3.99
N PHE A 118 29.04 0.83 4.74
CA PHE A 118 28.49 1.87 5.61
C PHE A 118 27.77 2.98 4.83
N ASN A 119 26.49 3.26 5.15
CA ASN A 119 25.97 4.56 5.61
C ASN A 119 24.43 4.56 5.80
N PRO A 120 23.88 5.42 6.69
CA PRO A 120 22.81 5.06 7.63
C PRO A 120 21.40 5.24 7.04
N ARG A 121 20.53 4.27 7.30
CA ARG A 121 19.09 4.29 6.94
C ARG A 121 18.23 4.11 8.19
N THR A 122 17.99 5.20 8.94
CA THR A 122 16.85 5.31 9.85
C THR A 122 16.29 6.74 9.84
N PRO A 123 15.05 6.99 9.38
CA PRO A 123 14.29 8.14 9.86
C PRO A 123 13.60 7.75 11.17
N SER A 124 13.80 8.59 12.19
CA SER A 124 12.99 8.63 13.40
C SER A 124 11.50 8.71 13.04
N ALA A 125 10.66 8.02 13.80
CA ALA A 125 9.22 8.20 13.77
C ALA A 125 8.87 9.56 14.42
N GLY A 126 9.12 10.64 13.68
CA GLY A 126 8.44 11.92 13.81
C GLY A 126 7.76 12.17 12.46
N GLY A 127 6.50 12.60 12.45
CA GLY A 127 5.76 12.89 11.23
C GLY A 127 6.51 13.90 10.36
N HIS A 128 7.25 13.42 9.37
CA HIS A 128 7.81 14.26 8.33
C HIS A 128 6.67 14.63 7.40
N THR A 129 6.15 15.84 7.59
CA THR A 129 5.16 16.48 6.72
C THR A 129 5.69 16.54 5.30
N PHE A 130 5.09 15.72 4.42
CA PHE A 130 5.29 15.86 2.98
C PHE A 130 4.65 17.19 2.57
N ASN A 131 5.43 18.09 1.96
CA ASN A 131 4.97 19.42 1.57
C ASN A 131 3.94 19.31 0.42
N PRO A 132 2.64 19.62 0.62
CA PRO A 132 1.62 19.53 -0.42
C PRO A 132 1.69 20.70 -1.44
N ALA A 133 2.62 21.66 -1.27
CA ALA A 133 2.69 22.90 -2.03
C ALA A 133 3.14 22.80 -3.50
N THR A 134 3.16 21.61 -4.12
CA THR A 134 3.55 21.45 -5.53
C THR A 134 2.58 20.60 -6.34
N SER A 135 1.29 20.92 -6.28
CA SER A 135 0.32 20.58 -7.33
C SER A 135 -0.87 21.53 -7.21
N HIS A 136 -1.30 22.11 -8.33
CA HIS A 136 -2.41 23.06 -8.41
C HIS A 136 -3.65 22.53 -7.68
N GLY A 137 -4.01 23.16 -6.56
CA GLY A 137 -5.24 22.88 -5.84
C GLY A 137 -6.40 23.63 -6.49
N GLN A 138 -7.33 22.90 -7.09
CA GLN A 138 -8.72 23.34 -7.21
C GLN A 138 -9.44 22.90 -5.93
N THR A 139 -10.02 23.88 -5.25
CA THR A 139 -10.81 23.76 -4.03
C THR A 139 -12.21 23.27 -4.35
N GLY A 140 -12.68 22.21 -3.70
CA GLY A 140 -14.10 21.86 -3.66
C GLY A 140 -14.75 22.44 -2.40
N VAL A 141 -15.69 23.37 -2.56
CA VAL A 141 -17.02 23.41 -1.90
C VAL A 141 -17.91 24.29 -2.79
N ASP A 142 -18.70 23.65 -3.65
CA ASP A 142 -20.14 23.86 -3.80
C ASP A 142 -20.64 22.76 -4.76
N GLU A 143 -21.51 21.88 -4.26
CA GLU A 143 -22.37 21.11 -5.15
C GLU A 143 -23.23 22.13 -5.92
N VAL A 144 -23.32 21.88 -7.23
CA VAL A 144 -24.03 22.65 -8.28
C VAL A 144 -23.13 23.64 -9.05
N ASP A 145 -22.91 23.29 -10.32
CA ASP A 145 -22.22 23.99 -11.41
C ASP A 145 -20.68 23.87 -11.54
N GLU A 146 -20.16 22.63 -11.56
CA GLU A 146 -18.87 22.33 -12.22
C GLU A 146 -19.05 22.23 -13.74
N VAL A 147 -18.92 23.36 -14.44
CA VAL A 147 -18.55 23.34 -15.86
C VAL A 147 -17.04 23.15 -15.92
N THR A 148 -16.58 21.94 -16.21
CA THR A 148 -15.14 21.66 -16.31
C THR A 148 -14.51 22.52 -17.42
N TYR A 149 -13.24 22.91 -17.28
CA TYR A 149 -12.51 23.63 -18.34
C TYR A 149 -12.51 22.88 -19.68
N ALA A 150 -12.63 21.54 -19.63
CA ALA A 150 -12.81 20.69 -20.79
C ALA A 150 -14.20 20.89 -21.45
N ASP A 151 -15.26 21.14 -20.68
CA ASP A 151 -16.58 21.48 -21.19
C ASP A 151 -16.59 22.87 -21.83
N VAL A 152 -15.92 23.87 -21.23
CA VAL A 152 -15.76 25.21 -21.86
C VAL A 152 -14.96 25.11 -23.16
N HIS A 153 -13.89 24.32 -23.18
CA HIS A 153 -13.08 24.13 -24.38
C HIS A 153 -13.82 23.35 -25.48
N ARG A 154 -14.61 22.33 -25.11
CA ARG A 154 -15.51 21.61 -26.04
C ARG A 154 -16.60 22.54 -26.57
N GLN A 155 -17.21 23.37 -25.73
CA GLN A 155 -18.20 24.36 -26.15
C GLN A 155 -17.59 25.42 -27.07
N MET A 156 -16.37 25.88 -26.81
CA MET A 156 -15.69 26.87 -27.64
C MET A 156 -15.29 26.30 -29.01
N ILE A 157 -14.75 25.07 -29.07
CA ILE A 157 -14.49 24.38 -30.34
C ILE A 157 -15.80 24.18 -31.12
N LEU A 158 -16.89 23.86 -30.43
CA LEU A 158 -18.18 23.63 -31.04
C LEU A 158 -18.79 24.92 -31.61
N ILE A 159 -18.68 26.05 -30.89
CA ILE A 159 -19.07 27.38 -31.40
C ILE A 159 -18.24 27.74 -32.64
N ILE A 160 -16.94 27.46 -32.64
CA ILE A 160 -16.08 27.69 -33.80
C ILE A 160 -16.52 26.83 -35.00
N ASN A 161 -16.83 25.55 -34.78
CA ASN A 161 -17.29 24.66 -35.86
C ASN A 161 -18.63 25.11 -36.44
N ILE A 162 -19.58 25.54 -35.60
CA ILE A 162 -20.86 26.11 -36.03
C ILE A 162 -20.63 27.37 -36.87
N LEU A 163 -19.75 28.27 -36.42
CA LEU A 163 -19.42 29.50 -37.16
C LEU A 163 -18.76 29.19 -38.52
N VAL A 164 -17.87 28.20 -38.57
CA VAL A 164 -17.23 27.76 -39.81
C VAL A 164 -18.27 27.15 -40.77
N SER A 165 -19.21 26.35 -40.28
CA SER A 165 -20.32 25.77 -41.05
C SER A 165 -21.21 26.87 -41.64
N ILE A 166 -21.61 27.85 -40.83
CA ILE A 166 -22.42 29.00 -41.27
C ILE A 166 -21.68 29.81 -42.35
N ILE A 167 -20.41 30.12 -42.13
CA ILE A 167 -19.61 30.92 -43.07
C ILE A 167 -19.44 30.16 -44.39
N THR A 168 -19.09 28.87 -44.35
CA THR A 168 -18.89 28.06 -45.56
C THR A 168 -20.19 27.89 -46.34
N CYS A 169 -21.32 27.61 -45.69
CA CYS A 169 -22.63 27.59 -46.34
C CYS A 169 -23.01 28.94 -46.94
N SER A 170 -22.78 30.05 -46.23
CA SER A 170 -23.07 31.40 -46.74
C SER A 170 -22.26 31.72 -48.00
N VAL A 171 -20.97 31.39 -48.02
CA VAL A 171 -20.08 31.61 -49.16
C VAL A 171 -20.48 30.72 -50.33
N PHE A 172 -20.84 29.45 -50.08
CA PHE A 172 -21.25 28.53 -51.13
C PHE A 172 -22.59 28.93 -51.76
N ILE A 173 -23.57 29.31 -50.94
CA ILE A 173 -24.85 29.84 -51.41
C ILE A 173 -24.64 31.16 -52.18
N TRP A 174 -23.77 32.03 -51.68
CA TRP A 174 -23.39 33.26 -52.36
C TRP A 174 -22.76 32.98 -53.73
N ILE A 175 -21.92 31.95 -53.87
CA ILE A 175 -21.31 31.55 -55.14
C ILE A 175 -22.35 30.92 -56.08
N ALA A 176 -23.24 30.08 -55.57
CA ALA A 176 -24.30 29.44 -56.36
C ALA A 176 -25.33 30.46 -56.89
N ALA A 177 -25.65 31.49 -56.09
CA ALA A 177 -26.58 32.56 -56.46
C ALA A 177 -25.94 33.70 -57.28
N ARG A 178 -24.78 33.47 -57.92
CA ARG A 178 -24.07 34.47 -58.74
C ARG A 178 -24.88 35.05 -59.91
N ARG A 179 -25.94 34.37 -60.36
CA ARG A 179 -26.81 34.81 -61.46
C ARG A 179 -28.00 35.68 -60.99
N TRP A 180 -28.17 35.88 -59.69
CA TRP A 180 -29.30 36.60 -59.11
C TRP A 180 -28.91 38.05 -58.76
N SER A 181 -29.89 38.95 -58.68
CA SER A 181 -29.63 40.34 -58.31
C SER A 181 -29.04 40.44 -56.89
N VAL A 182 -28.17 41.42 -56.65
CA VAL A 182 -27.43 41.57 -55.38
C VAL A 182 -28.32 41.52 -54.12
N PRO A 183 -29.51 42.16 -54.09
CA PRO A 183 -30.41 42.08 -52.93
C PRO A 183 -30.97 40.67 -52.70
N GLN A 184 -31.33 39.95 -53.77
CA GLN A 184 -31.85 38.58 -53.69
C GLN A 184 -30.75 37.60 -53.28
N ARG A 185 -29.53 37.80 -53.76
CA ARG A 185 -28.35 37.00 -53.40
C ARG A 185 -28.00 37.13 -51.92
N LEU A 186 -28.04 38.36 -51.39
CA LEU A 186 -27.84 38.61 -49.97
C LEU A 186 -28.97 38.00 -49.13
N GLY A 187 -30.22 38.15 -49.57
CA GLY A 187 -31.38 37.57 -48.89
C GLY A 187 -31.32 36.05 -48.77
N VAL A 188 -30.97 35.34 -49.85
CA VAL A 188 -30.87 33.87 -49.87
C VAL A 188 -29.68 33.37 -49.07
N SER A 189 -28.55 34.08 -49.14
CA SER A 189 -27.37 33.73 -48.34
C SER A 189 -27.66 33.89 -46.84
N MET A 190 -28.26 35.01 -46.42
CA MET A 190 -28.56 35.25 -45.01
C MET A 190 -29.63 34.30 -44.47
N SER A 191 -30.68 34.01 -45.25
CA SER A 191 -31.74 33.08 -44.83
C SER A 191 -31.26 31.64 -44.76
N GLY A 192 -30.45 31.18 -45.72
CA GLY A 192 -29.85 29.85 -45.70
C GLY A 192 -28.88 29.66 -44.53
N SER A 193 -28.08 30.68 -44.23
CA SER A 193 -27.17 30.69 -43.08
C SER A 193 -27.92 30.58 -41.74
N GLY A 194 -29.04 31.31 -41.61
CA GLY A 194 -29.87 31.28 -40.40
C GLY A 194 -30.56 29.92 -40.16
N LEU A 195 -30.96 29.23 -41.23
CA LEU A 195 -31.55 27.89 -41.16
C LEU A 195 -30.55 26.85 -40.67
N VAL A 196 -29.31 26.88 -41.17
CA VAL A 196 -28.24 25.97 -40.73
C VAL A 196 -27.91 26.21 -39.26
N ALA A 197 -27.82 27.48 -38.84
CA ALA A 197 -27.59 27.84 -37.44
C ALA A 197 -28.69 27.28 -36.50
N ALA A 198 -29.96 27.40 -36.89
CA ALA A 198 -31.08 26.88 -36.11
C ALA A 198 -31.06 25.34 -36.01
N ALA A 199 -30.70 24.65 -37.10
CA ALA A 199 -30.60 23.19 -37.13
C ALA A 199 -29.47 22.65 -36.24
N GLU A 200 -28.28 23.26 -36.31
CA GLU A 200 -27.14 22.85 -35.48
C GLU A 200 -27.40 23.07 -33.98
N VAL A 201 -28.05 24.18 -33.62
CA VAL A 201 -28.47 24.45 -32.23
C VAL A 201 -29.48 23.40 -31.73
N ALA A 202 -30.45 23.00 -32.55
CA ALA A 202 -31.42 21.98 -32.18
C ALA A 202 -30.78 20.59 -31.93
N ILE A 203 -29.82 20.20 -32.76
CA ILE A 203 -29.07 18.94 -32.59
C ILE A 203 -28.27 18.97 -31.28
N TYR A 204 -27.65 20.10 -30.96
CA TYR A 204 -26.89 20.27 -29.73
C TYR A 204 -27.77 20.17 -28.47
N PHE A 205 -28.94 20.83 -28.47
CA PHE A 205 -29.90 20.70 -27.37
C PHE A 205 -30.38 19.24 -27.20
N GLY A 206 -30.55 18.50 -28.29
CA GLY A 206 -30.84 17.07 -28.25
C GLY A 206 -29.72 16.23 -27.63
N TYR A 207 -28.46 16.55 -27.95
CA TYR A 207 -27.28 15.88 -27.40
C TYR A 207 -27.11 16.12 -25.90
N ILE A 208 -27.21 17.38 -25.42
CA ILE A 208 -27.14 17.71 -23.99
C ILE A 208 -28.21 16.95 -23.20
N LYS A 209 -29.44 16.91 -23.70
CA LYS A 209 -30.54 16.23 -23.03
C LYS A 209 -30.24 14.74 -22.81
N ARG A 210 -29.74 14.05 -23.83
CA ARG A 210 -29.33 12.63 -23.72
C ARG A 210 -28.17 12.42 -22.75
N LEU A 211 -27.23 13.35 -22.70
CA LEU A 211 -26.06 13.26 -21.83
C LEU A 211 -26.44 13.43 -20.35
N ASN A 212 -27.39 14.31 -20.06
CA ASN A 212 -27.98 14.46 -18.72
C ASN A 212 -28.81 13.23 -18.32
N ASP A 213 -29.59 12.66 -19.24
CA ASP A 213 -30.35 11.42 -19.00
C ASP A 213 -29.42 10.22 -18.71
N ALA A 214 -28.25 10.16 -19.36
CA ALA A 214 -27.22 9.15 -19.11
C ALA A 214 -26.57 9.32 -17.71
N LYS A 215 -26.17 10.55 -17.36
CA LYS A 215 -25.61 10.86 -16.02
C LYS A 215 -26.59 10.52 -14.89
N GLN A 216 -27.88 10.79 -15.07
CA GLN A 216 -28.90 10.45 -14.07
C GLN A 216 -29.14 8.93 -13.92
N LYS A 217 -28.89 8.14 -14.97
CA LYS A 217 -28.93 6.67 -14.88
C LYS A 217 -27.73 6.10 -14.12
N GLU A 218 -26.54 6.69 -14.30
CA GLU A 218 -25.31 6.27 -13.57
C GLU A 218 -25.39 6.57 -12.06
N VAL A 219 -25.94 7.73 -11.67
CA VAL A 219 -26.07 8.11 -10.24
C VAL A 219 -27.05 7.20 -9.47
N LYS A 220 -27.99 6.54 -10.15
CA LYS A 220 -28.96 5.64 -9.51
C LYS A 220 -28.44 4.21 -9.25
N ALA A 221 -27.24 3.86 -9.72
CA ALA A 221 -26.66 2.52 -9.56
C ALA A 221 -25.85 2.33 -8.26
N VAL A 222 -26.11 3.11 -7.22
CA VAL A 222 -25.47 2.93 -5.91
C VAL A 222 -26.07 1.69 -5.23
N GLU A 223 -25.40 0.55 -5.38
CA GLU A 223 -25.74 -0.70 -4.69
C GLU A 223 -25.70 -0.50 -3.16
N ARG A 224 -26.85 -0.70 -2.52
CA ARG A 224 -26.94 -0.82 -1.05
C ARG A 224 -26.51 -2.23 -0.64
N LYS A 225 -25.40 -2.32 0.07
CA LYS A 225 -24.86 -3.58 0.60
C LYS A 225 -25.64 -4.00 1.86
N GLU A 226 -26.38 -5.09 1.77
CA GLU A 226 -27.11 -5.71 2.88
C GLU A 226 -26.30 -6.82 3.62
N ILE A 227 -26.89 -7.23 4.75
CA ILE A 227 -26.33 -7.83 5.97
C ILE A 227 -25.81 -9.26 5.76
N LEU A 228 -24.71 -9.64 6.46
CA LEU A 228 -24.54 -10.93 7.18
C LEU A 228 -23.19 -11.03 7.94
N GLU A 229 -23.22 -11.90 8.95
CA GLU A 229 -22.45 -12.14 10.19
C GLU A 229 -20.93 -11.88 10.31
N THR A 230 -20.52 -11.55 11.54
CA THR A 230 -19.14 -11.52 12.07
C THR A 230 -18.62 -12.93 12.34
N TRP A 231 -17.43 -13.24 11.82
CA TRP A 231 -16.80 -14.57 11.94
C TRP A 231 -15.65 -14.54 12.95
N VAL A 232 -15.74 -15.33 14.02
CA VAL A 232 -14.63 -15.64 14.93
C VAL A 232 -14.47 -17.16 14.90
N ILE A 233 -13.42 -17.67 14.25
CA ILE A 233 -13.18 -19.12 14.18
C ILE A 233 -12.17 -19.48 15.28
N ASP A 234 -12.68 -19.96 16.42
CA ASP A 234 -11.86 -20.65 17.42
C ASP A 234 -11.63 -22.11 16.98
N LYS A 235 -10.48 -22.71 17.35
CA LYS A 235 -10.13 -24.11 17.03
C LYS A 235 -11.19 -25.15 17.45
N ALA A 236 -12.08 -24.81 18.39
CA ALA A 236 -13.17 -25.66 18.84
C ALA A 236 -14.40 -25.65 17.91
N GLN A 237 -14.54 -24.66 17.03
CA GLN A 237 -15.68 -24.51 16.10
C GLN A 237 -15.35 -24.95 14.66
N ALA A 238 -14.11 -25.37 14.40
CA ALA A 238 -13.70 -25.93 13.11
C ALA A 238 -14.44 -27.22 12.74
N SER A 239 -15.08 -27.91 13.70
CA SER A 239 -15.88 -29.11 13.44
C SER A 239 -17.29 -28.84 12.91
N ASP A 240 -17.83 -27.63 13.07
CA ASP A 240 -19.21 -27.29 12.66
C ASP A 240 -19.26 -26.56 11.31
N PHE A 241 -18.12 -26.33 10.66
CA PHE A 241 -17.96 -25.50 9.46
C PHE A 241 -18.17 -26.22 8.12
N CYS A 242 -18.95 -27.30 8.10
CA CYS A 242 -19.30 -28.00 6.87
C CYS A 242 -20.68 -27.58 6.36
N CYS A 243 -20.89 -26.32 5.94
CA CYS A 243 -22.11 -25.90 5.25
C CYS A 243 -21.95 -24.64 4.36
N THR A 244 -20.93 -24.60 3.50
CA THR A 244 -21.06 -24.06 2.13
C THR A 244 -20.36 -25.03 1.19
N ASN A 245 -21.12 -25.67 0.29
CA ASN A 245 -20.59 -26.60 -0.73
C ASN A 245 -19.74 -25.86 -1.77
N MET A 246 -18.55 -25.39 -1.40
CA MET A 246 -17.52 -24.98 -2.36
C MET A 246 -16.33 -25.93 -2.19
N ALA A 247 -15.90 -26.53 -3.30
CA ALA A 247 -14.65 -27.30 -3.30
C ALA A 247 -13.50 -26.39 -2.81
N PRO A 248 -12.53 -26.93 -2.04
CA PRO A 248 -11.39 -26.14 -1.59
C PRO A 248 -10.69 -25.50 -2.79
N LYS A 249 -10.58 -24.17 -2.77
CA LYS A 249 -9.94 -23.41 -3.85
C LYS A 249 -8.43 -23.56 -3.75
N ASP A 250 -7.77 -23.80 -4.88
CA ASP A 250 -6.31 -23.75 -4.95
C ASP A 250 -5.86 -22.29 -5.10
N PHE A 251 -5.28 -21.74 -4.03
CA PHE A 251 -4.71 -20.39 -4.05
C PHE A 251 -3.28 -20.35 -4.60
N HIS A 252 -2.78 -21.47 -5.13
CA HIS A 252 -1.44 -21.60 -5.71
C HIS A 252 -0.34 -21.15 -4.74
N HIS A 253 -0.52 -21.50 -3.47
CA HIS A 253 0.44 -21.17 -2.43
C HIS A 253 1.76 -21.92 -2.71
N PRO A 254 2.94 -21.24 -2.65
CA PRO A 254 4.22 -21.85 -3.04
C PRO A 254 4.68 -22.97 -2.09
N PHE A 255 4.02 -23.11 -0.95
CA PHE A 255 4.21 -24.16 0.03
C PHE A 255 2.87 -24.78 0.38
N GLN A 256 2.85 -25.92 1.07
CA GLN A 256 1.61 -26.45 1.63
C GLN A 256 1.06 -25.47 2.70
N PRO A 257 -0.11 -24.84 2.48
CA PRO A 257 -0.64 -23.85 3.40
C PRO A 257 -1.22 -24.54 4.65
N TYR A 258 -1.01 -23.95 5.82
CA TYR A 258 -1.68 -24.36 7.06
C TYR A 258 -3.19 -24.11 6.95
N ASP A 259 -4.00 -24.87 7.70
CA ASP A 259 -5.46 -24.70 7.70
C ASP A 259 -5.89 -23.26 8.03
N ILE A 260 -5.21 -22.63 8.99
CA ILE A 260 -5.46 -21.22 9.33
C ILE A 260 -5.13 -20.26 8.18
N GLN A 261 -4.16 -20.59 7.33
CA GLN A 261 -3.83 -19.79 6.14
C GLN A 261 -4.87 -20.00 5.05
N GLN A 262 -5.40 -21.22 4.89
CA GLN A 262 -6.48 -21.49 3.95
C GLN A 262 -7.74 -20.69 4.32
N HIS A 263 -8.18 -20.77 5.58
CA HIS A 263 -9.32 -19.98 6.05
C HIS A 263 -9.10 -18.47 5.90
N PHE A 264 -7.87 -17.98 6.15
CA PHE A 264 -7.53 -16.59 5.91
C PHE A 264 -7.71 -16.21 4.43
N MET A 265 -7.20 -17.03 3.52
CA MET A 265 -7.28 -16.78 2.07
C MET A 265 -8.71 -16.86 1.56
N GLU A 266 -9.52 -17.80 2.04
CA GLU A 266 -10.94 -17.92 1.69
C GLU A 266 -11.75 -16.72 2.16
N ALA A 267 -11.61 -16.34 3.42
CA ALA A 267 -12.30 -15.18 3.98
C ALA A 267 -11.92 -13.87 3.28
N MET A 268 -10.63 -13.71 2.93
CA MET A 268 -10.15 -12.55 2.18
C MET A 268 -10.66 -12.55 0.75
N TYR A 269 -10.65 -13.70 0.07
CA TYR A 269 -11.16 -13.81 -1.30
C TYR A 269 -12.63 -13.39 -1.36
N ASP A 270 -13.47 -13.91 -0.46
CA ASP A 270 -14.89 -13.58 -0.40
C ASP A 270 -15.13 -12.11 -0.06
N CYS A 271 -14.27 -11.52 0.78
CA CYS A 271 -14.33 -10.09 1.09
C CYS A 271 -14.05 -9.23 -0.16
N ILE A 272 -13.08 -9.62 -0.99
CA ILE A 272 -12.74 -8.90 -2.23
C ILE A 272 -13.84 -9.09 -3.28
N GLU A 273 -14.30 -10.33 -3.50
CA GLU A 273 -15.36 -10.64 -4.48
C GLU A 273 -16.64 -9.86 -4.21
N ARG A 274 -17.01 -9.66 -2.93
CA ARG A 274 -18.19 -8.90 -2.53
C ARG A 274 -17.95 -7.39 -2.46
N GLY A 275 -16.75 -6.92 -2.79
CA GLY A 275 -16.36 -5.52 -2.74
C GLY A 275 -16.48 -4.89 -1.35
N LYS A 276 -16.12 -5.62 -0.29
CA LYS A 276 -16.30 -5.16 1.10
C LYS A 276 -15.02 -4.59 1.71
N VAL A 277 -15.17 -3.95 2.86
CA VAL A 277 -14.05 -3.60 3.75
C VAL A 277 -13.85 -4.73 4.73
N GLY A 278 -12.60 -5.19 4.87
CA GLY A 278 -12.23 -6.29 5.75
C GLY A 278 -11.03 -5.98 6.64
N ILE A 279 -11.07 -6.41 7.89
CA ILE A 279 -9.99 -6.35 8.87
C ILE A 279 -9.51 -7.75 9.19
N PHE A 280 -8.26 -8.04 8.87
CA PHE A 280 -7.64 -9.34 8.99
C PHE A 280 -6.48 -9.29 9.99
N GLU A 281 -6.62 -9.99 11.10
CA GLU A 281 -5.56 -10.24 12.06
C GLU A 281 -4.90 -11.59 11.80
N SER A 282 -3.59 -11.56 11.61
CA SER A 282 -2.79 -12.74 11.36
C SER A 282 -1.48 -12.60 12.14
N PRO A 283 -1.29 -13.36 13.25
CA PRO A 283 -0.12 -13.24 14.11
C PRO A 283 1.19 -13.35 13.34
N THR A 284 2.25 -12.79 13.91
CA THR A 284 3.60 -12.88 13.34
C THR A 284 4.02 -14.34 13.13
N GLY A 285 4.73 -14.61 12.03
CA GLY A 285 5.22 -15.96 11.74
C GLY A 285 4.23 -16.92 11.08
N THR A 286 2.96 -16.52 10.92
CA THR A 286 1.91 -17.34 10.28
C THR A 286 1.89 -17.28 8.76
N GLY A 287 2.81 -16.53 8.13
CA GLY A 287 2.87 -16.39 6.67
C GLY A 287 1.90 -15.37 6.07
N LYS A 288 1.40 -14.41 6.86
CA LYS A 288 0.49 -13.31 6.45
C LYS A 288 0.75 -12.77 5.04
N SER A 289 1.98 -12.34 4.74
CA SER A 289 2.31 -11.72 3.46
C SER A 289 2.06 -12.64 2.27
N LEU A 290 2.44 -13.93 2.38
CA LEU A 290 2.17 -14.91 1.33
C LEU A 290 0.68 -15.18 1.18
N SER A 291 -0.07 -15.28 2.28
CA SER A 291 -1.53 -15.46 2.23
C SER A 291 -2.23 -14.28 1.55
N LEU A 292 -1.82 -13.04 1.85
CA LEU A 292 -2.32 -11.82 1.18
C LEU A 292 -2.02 -11.86 -0.33
N ILE A 293 -0.80 -12.24 -0.72
CA ILE A 293 -0.38 -12.34 -2.14
C ILE A 293 -1.20 -13.40 -2.88
N CYS A 294 -1.19 -14.63 -2.38
CA CYS A 294 -1.80 -15.78 -3.04
C CYS A 294 -3.30 -15.56 -3.21
N CYS A 295 -3.99 -15.09 -2.17
CA CYS A 295 -5.41 -14.77 -2.24
C CYS A 295 -5.71 -13.67 -3.27
N SER A 296 -5.05 -12.51 -3.14
CA SER A 296 -5.38 -11.34 -3.96
C SER A 296 -5.09 -11.57 -5.44
N LEU A 297 -3.97 -12.22 -5.76
CA LEU A 297 -3.62 -12.50 -7.15
C LEU A 297 -4.46 -13.62 -7.76
N THR A 298 -4.82 -14.66 -6.99
CA THR A 298 -5.75 -15.70 -7.46
C THR A 298 -7.10 -15.08 -7.82
N TRP A 299 -7.62 -14.22 -6.93
CA TRP A 299 -8.84 -13.45 -7.20
C TRP A 299 -8.70 -12.59 -8.46
N LEU A 300 -7.60 -11.85 -8.63
CA LEU A 300 -7.38 -11.02 -9.81
C LEU A 300 -7.38 -11.82 -11.11
N ARG A 301 -6.72 -12.99 -11.12
CA ARG A 301 -6.66 -13.86 -12.30
C ARG A 301 -8.04 -14.42 -12.65
N GLU A 302 -8.81 -14.85 -11.66
CA GLU A 302 -10.17 -15.36 -11.87
C GLU A 302 -11.14 -14.26 -12.30
N HIS A 303 -11.06 -13.08 -11.68
CA HIS A 303 -11.87 -11.92 -12.04
C HIS A 303 -11.62 -11.50 -13.49
N ARG A 304 -10.36 -11.52 -13.96
CA ARG A 304 -10.02 -11.27 -15.36
C ARG A 304 -10.57 -12.32 -16.32
N ARG A 305 -10.59 -13.59 -15.94
CA ARG A 305 -11.22 -14.65 -16.75
C ARG A 305 -12.73 -14.43 -16.86
N LYS A 306 -13.41 -14.13 -15.75
CA LYS A 306 -14.84 -13.77 -15.76
C LYS A 306 -15.11 -12.56 -16.65
N GLY A 307 -14.33 -11.48 -16.50
CA GLY A 307 -14.46 -10.28 -17.32
C GLY A 307 -14.20 -10.53 -18.81
N PHE A 308 -13.28 -11.44 -19.15
CA PHE A 308 -13.07 -11.88 -20.52
C PHE A 308 -14.29 -12.61 -21.08
N ASP A 309 -14.87 -13.54 -20.32
CA ASP A 309 -16.07 -14.28 -20.73
C ASP A 309 -17.30 -13.36 -20.86
N GLU A 310 -17.46 -12.40 -19.95
CA GLU A 310 -18.51 -11.37 -20.00
C GLU A 310 -18.35 -10.44 -21.21
N ALA A 311 -17.12 -10.00 -21.51
CA ALA A 311 -16.83 -9.19 -22.69
C ALA A 311 -17.13 -9.92 -24.01
N LEU A 312 -16.96 -11.25 -24.04
CA LEU A 312 -17.36 -12.07 -25.18
C LEU A 312 -18.88 -12.23 -25.26
N ALA A 313 -19.57 -12.37 -24.13
CA ALA A 313 -21.02 -12.47 -24.06
C ALA A 313 -21.74 -11.15 -24.42
N ALA A 314 -21.09 -10.01 -24.18
CA ALA A 314 -21.62 -8.67 -24.48
C ALA A 314 -21.59 -8.28 -25.97
N VAL A 315 -21.03 -9.13 -26.85
CA VAL A 315 -21.06 -8.90 -28.30
C VAL A 315 -22.50 -9.00 -28.79
N THR A 316 -23.14 -7.85 -28.99
CA THR A 316 -24.51 -7.74 -29.51
C THR A 316 -24.52 -7.97 -31.00
N VAL A 317 -25.47 -8.78 -31.46
CA VAL A 317 -25.71 -9.12 -32.87
C VAL A 317 -27.22 -8.93 -33.08
N ASP A 318 -27.63 -8.37 -34.21
CA ASP A 318 -29.06 -8.08 -34.44
C ASP A 318 -29.87 -9.39 -34.50
N ASP A 319 -31.11 -9.42 -34.01
CA ASP A 319 -31.95 -10.63 -33.96
C ASP A 319 -32.22 -11.25 -35.35
N ASP A 320 -32.03 -10.48 -36.42
CA ASP A 320 -32.20 -10.90 -37.82
C ASP A 320 -30.93 -11.54 -38.43
N ASP A 321 -29.80 -11.51 -37.71
CA ASP A 321 -28.52 -12.05 -38.19
C ASP A 321 -28.41 -13.58 -38.01
N PRO A 322 -28.03 -14.32 -39.05
CA PRO A 322 -27.65 -15.73 -38.95
C PRO A 322 -26.65 -16.05 -37.84
N ALA A 323 -26.86 -17.15 -37.12
CA ALA A 323 -26.05 -17.60 -35.97
C ALA A 323 -24.53 -17.67 -36.23
N TRP A 324 -24.11 -17.93 -37.48
CA TRP A 324 -22.69 -17.96 -37.85
C TRP A 324 -22.02 -16.58 -37.81
N MET A 325 -22.78 -15.49 -38.02
CA MET A 325 -22.26 -14.12 -37.89
C MET A 325 -22.01 -13.76 -36.43
N ALA A 326 -22.90 -14.18 -35.52
CA ALA A 326 -22.69 -14.03 -34.10
C ALA A 326 -21.45 -14.80 -33.61
N GLU A 327 -21.33 -16.07 -34.03
CA GLU A 327 -20.18 -16.91 -33.72
C GLU A 327 -18.87 -16.32 -34.30
N HIS A 328 -18.92 -15.78 -35.52
CA HIS A 328 -17.77 -15.11 -36.13
C HIS A 328 -17.41 -13.79 -35.44
N ALA A 329 -18.38 -12.99 -35.00
CA ALA A 329 -18.16 -11.74 -34.27
C ALA A 329 -17.50 -11.99 -32.91
N VAL A 330 -18.05 -12.93 -32.13
CA VAL A 330 -17.46 -13.40 -30.86
C VAL A 330 -16.06 -13.99 -31.10
N GLY A 331 -15.91 -14.83 -32.14
CA GLY A 331 -14.63 -15.42 -32.52
C GLY A 331 -13.59 -14.40 -33.01
N SER A 332 -14.02 -13.30 -33.63
CA SER A 332 -13.16 -12.19 -34.05
C SER A 332 -12.68 -11.39 -32.83
N ARG A 333 -13.61 -11.00 -31.95
CA ARG A 333 -13.30 -10.28 -30.71
C ARG A 333 -12.37 -11.07 -29.79
N ARG A 334 -12.62 -12.39 -29.68
CA ARG A 334 -11.76 -13.33 -28.95
C ARG A 334 -10.33 -13.39 -29.50
N ARG A 335 -10.17 -13.43 -30.82
CA ARG A 335 -8.86 -13.42 -31.48
C ARG A 335 -8.14 -12.09 -31.32
N GLU A 336 -8.86 -10.97 -31.42
CA GLU A 336 -8.33 -9.63 -31.23
C GLU A 336 -7.76 -9.42 -29.81
N MET A 337 -8.56 -9.71 -28.77
CA MET A 337 -8.13 -9.55 -27.37
C MET A 337 -6.94 -10.46 -27.03
N ARG A 338 -6.86 -11.66 -27.62
CA ARG A 338 -5.70 -12.54 -27.47
C ARG A 338 -4.46 -12.02 -28.16
N ARG A 339 -4.59 -11.60 -29.43
CA ARG A 339 -3.47 -11.12 -30.23
C ARG A 339 -2.74 -9.98 -29.53
N MET A 340 -3.47 -9.00 -29.01
CA MET A 340 -2.86 -7.86 -28.30
C MET A 340 -2.06 -8.30 -27.07
N ARG A 341 -2.58 -9.26 -26.29
CA ARG A 341 -1.90 -9.75 -25.07
C ARG A 341 -0.72 -10.66 -25.40
N GLU A 342 -0.83 -11.51 -26.41
CA GLU A 342 0.25 -12.35 -26.91
C GLU A 342 1.39 -11.50 -27.48
N GLU A 343 1.08 -10.46 -28.25
CA GLU A 343 2.06 -9.49 -28.76
C GLU A 343 2.78 -8.77 -27.60
N PHE A 344 2.04 -8.34 -26.57
CA PHE A 344 2.62 -7.71 -25.39
C PHE A 344 3.51 -8.66 -24.59
N GLU A 345 3.06 -9.90 -24.33
CA GLU A 345 3.84 -10.90 -23.60
C GLU A 345 5.07 -11.36 -24.40
N ALA A 346 4.96 -11.46 -25.73
CA ALA A 346 6.09 -11.75 -26.61
C ALA A 346 7.18 -10.68 -26.51
N ARG A 347 6.81 -9.39 -26.52
CA ARG A 347 7.77 -8.29 -26.27
C ARG A 347 8.49 -8.45 -24.93
N LEU A 348 7.75 -8.70 -23.85
CA LEU A 348 8.35 -8.91 -22.53
C LEU A 348 9.26 -10.14 -22.49
N SER A 349 8.92 -11.23 -23.20
CA SER A 349 9.74 -12.44 -23.27
C SER A 349 11.12 -12.21 -23.90
N VAL A 350 11.18 -11.39 -24.95
CA VAL A 350 12.44 -10.99 -25.59
C VAL A 350 13.31 -10.21 -24.62
N VAL A 351 12.72 -9.28 -23.86
CA VAL A 351 13.43 -8.51 -22.83
C VAL A 351 14.00 -9.43 -21.74
N ARG A 352 13.23 -10.42 -21.27
CA ARG A 352 13.69 -11.41 -20.28
C ARG A 352 14.88 -12.22 -20.80
N GLU A 353 14.84 -12.66 -22.06
CA GLU A 353 15.92 -13.42 -22.68
C GLU A 353 17.20 -12.59 -22.80
N GLN A 354 17.08 -11.33 -23.20
CA GLN A 354 18.22 -10.40 -23.27
C GLN A 354 18.87 -10.19 -21.89
N GLU A 355 18.07 -10.02 -20.83
CA GLU A 355 18.59 -9.85 -19.47
C GLU A 355 19.24 -11.12 -18.92
N ASN A 356 18.67 -12.30 -19.18
CA ASN A 356 19.26 -13.58 -18.76
C ASN A 356 20.62 -13.80 -19.44
N LYS A 357 20.72 -13.55 -20.76
CA LYS A 357 21.99 -13.60 -21.50
C LYS A 357 23.02 -12.60 -20.97
N LEU A 358 22.58 -11.45 -20.44
CA LEU A 358 23.48 -10.47 -19.83
C LEU A 358 23.98 -10.97 -18.45
N LYS A 359 23.09 -11.55 -17.64
CA LYS A 359 23.42 -12.15 -16.35
C LYS A 359 24.40 -13.32 -16.48
N GLU A 360 24.18 -14.21 -17.43
CA GLU A 360 25.08 -15.34 -17.70
C GLU A 360 26.48 -14.84 -18.10
N ARG A 361 26.56 -13.82 -18.97
CA ARG A 361 27.83 -13.19 -19.34
C ARG A 361 28.56 -12.59 -18.14
N HIS A 362 27.83 -11.97 -17.20
CA HIS A 362 28.40 -11.46 -15.95
C HIS A 362 28.87 -12.58 -15.01
N ALA A 363 28.10 -13.67 -14.89
CA ALA A 363 28.45 -14.83 -14.07
C ALA A 363 29.70 -15.56 -14.60
N HIS A 364 29.90 -15.55 -15.92
CA HIS A 364 31.09 -16.10 -16.58
C HIS A 364 32.31 -15.15 -16.59
N GLY A 365 32.26 -14.04 -15.84
CA GLY A 365 33.43 -13.17 -15.63
C GLY A 365 33.88 -12.38 -16.87
N VAL A 366 33.06 -12.31 -17.92
CA VAL A 366 33.39 -11.56 -19.14
C VAL A 366 33.27 -10.06 -18.86
N PRO A 367 34.33 -9.25 -19.04
CA PRO A 367 34.27 -7.82 -18.77
C PRO A 367 33.33 -7.13 -19.77
N THR A 368 32.26 -6.54 -19.24
CA THR A 368 31.37 -5.67 -20.03
C THR A 368 32.11 -4.41 -20.47
N ARG A 369 31.97 -4.05 -21.74
CA ARG A 369 32.43 -2.80 -22.35
C ARG A 369 32.10 -1.60 -21.43
N LYS A 370 33.10 -0.75 -21.17
CA LYS A 370 33.09 0.39 -20.22
C LYS A 370 31.70 1.03 -20.08
N LYS A 371 31.19 1.06 -18.83
CA LYS A 371 30.10 1.97 -18.41
C LYS A 371 30.41 3.36 -18.99
N ARG A 372 29.45 4.03 -19.63
CA ARG A 372 29.54 5.49 -19.86
C ARG A 372 29.72 6.12 -18.48
N ARG A 373 30.95 6.53 -18.15
CA ARG A 373 31.16 7.49 -17.09
C ARG A 373 30.53 8.79 -17.59
N PHE A 374 29.52 9.27 -16.88
CA PHE A 374 29.17 10.68 -16.96
C PHE A 374 30.33 11.41 -16.27
N ASP A 375 31.15 12.11 -17.06
CA ASP A 375 32.08 13.09 -16.49
C ASP A 375 31.25 14.19 -15.84
N SER A 376 31.56 14.45 -14.57
CA SER A 376 31.12 15.66 -13.89
C SER A 376 32.33 16.57 -13.84
N ASP A 377 32.42 17.49 -14.79
CA ASP A 377 33.36 18.61 -14.68
C ASP A 377 32.95 19.43 -13.45
N ASP A 378 33.89 19.51 -12.51
CA ASP A 378 33.82 20.31 -11.30
C ASP A 378 34.35 21.72 -11.64
N GLU A 379 33.44 22.60 -12.05
CA GLU A 379 33.71 24.04 -12.02
C GLU A 379 32.84 24.66 -10.92
N GLY A 380 33.53 25.19 -9.90
CA GLY A 380 32.91 25.97 -8.84
C GLY A 380 32.31 27.25 -9.41
N SER A 381 30.99 27.26 -9.62
CA SER A 381 30.26 28.46 -9.99
C SER A 381 30.21 29.43 -8.81
N THR A 382 30.76 30.63 -8.97
CA THR A 382 30.36 31.80 -8.20
C THR A 382 28.84 31.98 -8.32
N ALA A 383 28.10 31.81 -7.22
CA ALA A 383 26.66 31.92 -7.22
C ALA A 383 26.23 33.36 -7.58
N ASP A 384 25.58 33.52 -8.73
CA ASP A 384 25.06 34.79 -9.20
C ASP A 384 23.89 35.23 -8.28
N GLU A 385 23.99 36.42 -7.67
CA GLU A 385 23.00 36.92 -6.69
C GLU A 385 21.59 37.07 -7.30
N ASP A 386 21.48 37.05 -8.62
CA ASP A 386 20.24 37.15 -9.39
C ASP A 386 19.31 35.94 -9.22
N GLN A 387 19.86 34.77 -8.86
CA GLN A 387 19.07 33.55 -8.64
C GLN A 387 18.05 33.66 -7.48
N TYR A 388 18.30 34.58 -6.53
CA TYR A 388 17.47 34.74 -5.32
C TYR A 388 16.36 35.79 -5.47
N VAL A 389 16.28 36.52 -6.58
CA VAL A 389 15.23 37.54 -6.80
C VAL A 389 13.90 36.88 -7.11
N LEU A 390 12.80 37.34 -6.49
CA LEU A 390 11.45 36.83 -6.78
C LEU A 390 11.00 37.22 -8.20
N ASP A 391 10.38 36.28 -8.89
CA ASP A 391 9.80 36.53 -10.21
C ASP A 391 8.53 37.39 -10.07
N ASP A 392 8.11 38.05 -11.14
CA ASP A 392 6.97 38.95 -11.12
C ASP A 392 5.66 38.18 -10.87
N TYR A 393 5.06 38.41 -9.70
CA TYR A 393 3.74 37.89 -9.35
C TYR A 393 2.67 38.94 -9.65
N ASP A 394 1.83 38.69 -10.68
CA ASP A 394 0.68 39.51 -11.05
C ASP A 394 -0.63 38.72 -10.87
N VAL A 395 -1.53 39.25 -10.05
CA VAL A 395 -2.84 38.66 -9.69
C VAL A 395 -3.84 38.69 -10.86
N SER A 396 -3.49 39.33 -11.98
CA SER A 396 -4.39 39.60 -13.12
C SER A 396 -4.30 38.59 -14.28
N LYS A 397 -3.78 37.39 -14.05
CA LYS A 397 -3.73 36.31 -15.06
C LYS A 397 -4.29 35.00 -14.52
N ASP A 398 -5.60 34.99 -14.26
CA ASP A 398 -6.38 33.76 -14.41
C ASP A 398 -6.90 33.73 -15.87
N GLY A 399 -6.45 32.74 -16.63
CA GLY A 399 -6.92 32.46 -18.00
C GLY A 399 -6.08 33.08 -19.13
N LYS A 400 -5.02 32.38 -19.56
CA LYS A 400 -4.51 32.37 -20.95
C LYS A 400 -3.38 31.33 -21.07
N THR A 401 -3.66 30.26 -21.83
CA THR A 401 -2.69 29.27 -22.30
C THR A 401 -1.70 29.89 -23.31
N PRO A 402 -0.47 29.37 -23.43
CA PRO A 402 0.45 29.77 -24.49
C PRO A 402 -0.02 29.19 -25.83
N ALA A 403 -0.01 30.04 -26.87
CA ALA A 403 -0.30 29.66 -28.23
C ALA A 403 0.78 28.72 -28.80
N ASP A 404 0.28 27.71 -29.51
CA ASP A 404 1.02 26.64 -30.15
C ASP A 404 1.85 27.16 -31.34
N GLY A 405 3.07 26.63 -31.46
CA GLY A 405 3.95 26.88 -32.59
C GLY A 405 3.55 26.00 -33.78
N GLN A 406 2.81 26.57 -34.72
CA GLN A 406 2.54 25.93 -36.00
C GLN A 406 3.82 25.80 -36.84
N ASN A 407 4.07 24.60 -37.37
CA ASN A 407 4.88 24.43 -38.58
C ASN A 407 3.95 23.99 -39.73
N PRO A 408 4.14 24.50 -40.97
CA PRO A 408 3.16 24.37 -42.05
C PRO A 408 3.57 23.28 -43.03
N PHE A 409 2.70 22.30 -43.32
CA PHE A 409 2.55 21.72 -44.67
C PHE A 409 1.44 20.64 -44.68
N TYR A 410 0.57 20.73 -45.69
CA TYR A 410 -0.57 19.86 -46.05
C TYR A 410 -1.92 20.14 -45.38
N SER A 411 -2.98 20.13 -46.21
CA SER A 411 -4.37 20.27 -45.78
C SER A 411 -4.95 18.93 -45.35
N MET A 412 -5.88 18.94 -44.38
CA MET A 412 -6.58 17.75 -43.86
C MET A 412 -7.26 16.88 -44.94
N GLU A 413 -7.59 17.47 -46.09
CA GLU A 413 -8.20 16.75 -47.22
C GLU A 413 -7.13 15.99 -48.02
N THR A 414 -5.93 16.57 -48.17
CA THR A 414 -4.81 15.89 -48.84
C THR A 414 -4.23 14.74 -48.01
N THR A 415 -4.30 14.82 -46.68
CA THR A 415 -3.87 13.70 -45.80
C THR A 415 -4.86 12.55 -45.84
N LYS A 416 -6.18 12.81 -45.80
CA LYS A 416 -7.21 11.75 -45.93
C LYS A 416 -7.17 11.04 -47.29
N LEU A 417 -6.97 11.80 -48.37
CA LEU A 417 -6.87 11.22 -49.72
C LEU A 417 -5.63 10.30 -49.86
N MET A 418 -4.50 10.65 -49.23
CA MET A 418 -3.29 9.81 -49.21
C MET A 418 -3.43 8.56 -48.33
N GLU A 419 -4.31 8.61 -47.33
CA GLU A 419 -4.67 7.50 -46.44
C GLU A 419 -5.57 6.49 -47.16
N ASP A 420 -6.59 6.94 -47.89
CA ASP A 420 -7.48 6.09 -48.71
C ASP A 420 -6.78 5.46 -49.93
N LEU A 421 -5.70 6.08 -50.43
CA LEU A 421 -4.89 5.56 -51.54
C LEU A 421 -3.78 4.57 -51.08
N GLY A 422 -3.68 4.27 -49.77
CA GLY A 422 -2.76 3.26 -49.25
C GLY A 422 -1.27 3.61 -49.35
N MET A 423 -0.92 4.90 -49.50
CA MET A 423 0.46 5.36 -49.69
C MET A 423 1.16 5.81 -48.40
N LEU A 424 0.44 5.86 -47.28
CA LEU A 424 1.02 6.02 -45.94
C LEU A 424 1.09 4.64 -45.28
N GLN A 425 2.31 4.14 -45.04
CA GLN A 425 2.49 3.06 -44.07
C GLN A 425 1.96 3.55 -42.74
N GLN A 426 0.92 2.90 -42.21
CA GLN A 426 0.48 3.10 -40.84
C GLN A 426 1.70 2.96 -39.92
N LYS A 427 2.18 4.08 -39.39
CA LYS A 427 2.86 4.05 -38.10
C LYS A 427 1.74 3.65 -37.14
N ARG A 428 1.65 2.37 -36.80
CA ARG A 428 0.77 1.93 -35.72
C ARG A 428 1.10 2.83 -34.53
N ASP A 429 0.12 3.60 -34.08
CA ASP A 429 0.17 4.22 -32.77
C ASP A 429 0.13 3.05 -31.77
N ASP A 430 1.32 2.55 -31.39
CA ASP A 430 1.51 1.57 -30.32
C ASP A 430 1.05 2.14 -28.94
N ASN A 431 0.61 3.40 -28.91
CA ASN A 431 0.14 4.12 -27.73
C ASN A 431 -1.38 4.09 -27.52
N SER A 432 -2.19 3.63 -28.49
CA SER A 432 -3.65 3.49 -28.31
C SER A 432 -4.08 2.03 -28.29
N LEU A 433 -3.47 1.25 -27.40
CA LEU A 433 -4.24 0.17 -26.79
C LEU A 433 -5.32 0.89 -25.96
N ASP A 434 -6.55 0.92 -26.46
CA ASP A 434 -7.74 1.31 -25.71
C ASP A 434 -7.98 0.24 -24.63
N VAL A 435 -7.05 0.16 -23.66
CA VAL A 435 -7.13 -0.71 -22.50
C VAL A 435 -8.15 -0.02 -21.60
N SER A 436 -9.38 -0.51 -21.61
CA SER A 436 -10.34 -0.30 -20.52
C SER A 436 -9.58 -0.36 -19.20
N GLU A 437 -9.72 0.62 -18.30
CA GLU A 437 -8.96 0.72 -17.05
C GLU A 437 -8.97 -0.61 -16.27
N ASP A 438 -7.99 -1.47 -16.55
CA ASP A 438 -7.97 -2.83 -16.04
C ASP A 438 -7.84 -2.74 -14.51
N LEU A 439 -8.61 -3.56 -13.81
CA LEU A 439 -8.59 -3.63 -12.36
C LEU A 439 -7.17 -3.99 -11.87
N LYS A 440 -6.69 -3.23 -10.87
CA LYS A 440 -5.36 -3.36 -10.26
C LYS A 440 -5.45 -3.62 -8.77
N ILE A 441 -4.40 -4.20 -8.21
CA ILE A 441 -4.21 -4.33 -6.76
C ILE A 441 -3.16 -3.31 -6.30
N TYR A 442 -3.57 -2.40 -5.43
CA TYR A 442 -2.67 -1.50 -4.71
C TYR A 442 -2.30 -2.09 -3.36
N PHE A 443 -1.04 -2.44 -3.18
CA PHE A 443 -0.53 -2.93 -1.90
C PHE A 443 0.28 -1.86 -1.19
N CYS A 444 -0.08 -1.61 0.06
CA CYS A 444 0.46 -0.52 0.85
C CYS A 444 1.04 -1.01 2.17
N SER A 445 2.21 -0.48 2.54
CA SER A 445 2.87 -0.80 3.82
C SER A 445 3.55 0.44 4.42
N ARG A 446 3.86 0.39 5.71
CA ARG A 446 4.39 1.54 6.48
C ARG A 446 5.78 1.95 6.01
N THR A 447 6.64 1.00 5.64
CA THR A 447 8.06 1.25 5.34
C THR A 447 8.52 0.65 4.01
N HIS A 448 9.55 1.25 3.40
CA HIS A 448 10.16 0.71 2.18
C HIS A 448 10.80 -0.67 2.40
N SER A 449 11.37 -0.96 3.58
CA SER A 449 11.95 -2.27 3.87
C SER A 449 10.90 -3.39 3.89
N GLN A 450 9.70 -3.11 4.42
CA GLN A 450 8.56 -4.03 4.36
C GLN A 450 8.10 -4.26 2.92
N LEU A 451 8.06 -3.21 2.08
CA LEU A 451 7.76 -3.37 0.66
C LEU A 451 8.82 -4.21 -0.06
N SER A 452 10.12 -4.00 0.19
CA SER A 452 11.17 -4.85 -0.38
C SER A 452 11.07 -6.31 0.08
N GLN A 453 10.67 -6.55 1.33
CA GLN A 453 10.37 -7.90 1.82
C GLN A 453 9.18 -8.51 1.09
N PHE A 454 8.10 -7.75 0.93
CA PHE A 454 6.91 -8.16 0.20
C PHE A 454 7.23 -8.53 -1.26
N VAL A 455 8.03 -7.74 -1.96
CA VAL A 455 8.44 -8.00 -3.35
C VAL A 455 9.22 -9.31 -3.47
N ARG A 456 10.05 -9.67 -2.47
CA ARG A 456 10.76 -10.97 -2.46
C ARG A 456 9.81 -12.15 -2.25
N GLU A 457 8.78 -12.00 -1.42
CA GLU A 457 7.75 -13.03 -1.27
C GLU A 457 6.89 -13.16 -2.54
N LEU A 458 6.60 -12.03 -3.20
CA LEU A 458 5.87 -11.97 -4.48
C LEU A 458 6.58 -12.76 -5.58
N GLN A 459 7.92 -12.69 -5.63
CA GLN A 459 8.75 -13.45 -6.59
C GLN A 459 8.65 -14.98 -6.43
N ARG A 460 8.14 -15.50 -5.31
CA ARG A 460 8.00 -16.94 -5.06
C ARG A 460 6.70 -17.51 -5.59
N VAL A 461 5.70 -16.67 -5.86
CA VAL A 461 4.35 -17.11 -6.23
C VAL A 461 4.26 -17.25 -7.76
N SER A 462 3.74 -18.39 -8.22
CA SER A 462 3.49 -18.68 -9.63
C SER A 462 2.01 -18.95 -9.82
N LEU A 463 1.38 -18.29 -10.78
CA LEU A 463 -0.07 -18.36 -11.00
C LEU A 463 -0.38 -18.77 -12.43
N PRO A 464 -1.54 -19.42 -12.64
CA PRO A 464 -2.00 -19.72 -13.98
C PRO A 464 -2.34 -18.43 -14.74
N PRO A 465 -2.40 -18.48 -16.08
CA PRO A 465 -2.66 -17.30 -16.91
C PRO A 465 -4.00 -16.65 -16.58
N GLY A 466 -4.06 -15.32 -16.70
CA GLY A 466 -5.29 -14.56 -16.46
C GLY A 466 -6.35 -14.71 -17.56
N MET A 467 -6.09 -15.54 -18.58
CA MET A 467 -7.01 -15.84 -19.68
C MET A 467 -7.08 -17.36 -19.89
N PRO A 468 -8.23 -17.92 -20.30
CA PRO A 468 -8.34 -19.36 -20.54
C PRO A 468 -7.43 -19.80 -21.70
N PRO A 469 -6.62 -20.88 -21.52
CA PRO A 469 -5.79 -21.41 -22.60
C PRO A 469 -6.65 -21.92 -23.76
N GLU A 470 -6.11 -21.88 -24.98
CA GLU A 470 -6.71 -22.56 -26.13
C GLU A 470 -6.83 -24.07 -25.84
N PRO A 471 -7.92 -24.73 -26.25
CA PRO A 471 -8.12 -26.16 -26.01
C PRO A 471 -7.03 -27.06 -26.64
N ALA A 472 -6.21 -26.50 -27.55
CA ALA A 472 -5.08 -27.17 -28.20
C ALA A 472 -3.71 -26.95 -27.52
N MET A 473 -3.59 -26.10 -26.49
CA MET A 473 -2.33 -25.83 -25.80
C MET A 473 -2.28 -26.49 -24.42
N SER A 474 -1.14 -27.13 -24.10
CA SER A 474 -0.89 -27.79 -22.82
C SER A 474 -0.99 -26.83 -21.63
N ALA A 475 -1.57 -27.29 -20.52
CA ALA A 475 -1.92 -26.54 -19.32
C ALA A 475 -0.75 -25.95 -18.48
N GLU A 476 0.50 -26.01 -18.94
CA GLU A 476 1.70 -25.64 -18.16
C GLU A 476 2.25 -24.23 -18.44
N VAL A 477 1.52 -23.36 -19.13
CA VAL A 477 2.01 -21.99 -19.39
C VAL A 477 1.73 -21.11 -18.18
N SER A 478 2.76 -20.67 -17.46
CA SER A 478 2.64 -19.68 -16.37
C SER A 478 2.81 -18.26 -16.93
N GLU A 479 1.89 -17.36 -16.61
CA GLU A 479 1.99 -15.93 -16.98
C GLU A 479 2.67 -15.14 -15.85
N PRO A 480 3.81 -14.49 -16.07
CA PRO A 480 4.45 -13.69 -15.03
C PRO A 480 3.63 -12.47 -14.65
N LEU A 481 3.64 -12.16 -13.35
CA LEU A 481 2.98 -11.00 -12.78
C LEU A 481 3.64 -9.70 -13.27
N LYS A 482 2.82 -8.77 -13.75
CA LYS A 482 3.22 -7.42 -14.12
C LYS A 482 3.16 -6.52 -12.87
N HIS A 483 4.31 -6.23 -12.28
CA HIS A 483 4.41 -5.52 -10.98
C HIS A 483 5.18 -4.19 -11.11
N LEU A 484 4.79 -3.21 -10.30
CA LEU A 484 5.48 -1.92 -10.18
C LEU A 484 5.66 -1.52 -8.71
N THR A 485 6.87 -1.08 -8.36
CA THR A 485 7.16 -0.47 -7.05
C THR A 485 7.20 1.06 -7.17
N LEU A 486 6.40 1.77 -6.37
CA LEU A 486 6.45 3.23 -6.30
C LEU A 486 7.26 3.71 -5.09
N GLY A 487 7.90 4.87 -5.23
CA GLY A 487 8.61 5.47 -4.12
C GLY A 487 8.98 6.93 -4.33
N SER A 488 9.65 7.50 -3.33
CA SER A 488 10.00 8.92 -3.33
C SER A 488 11.16 9.25 -4.27
N ARG A 489 11.32 10.53 -4.60
CA ARG A 489 12.48 11.02 -5.37
C ARG A 489 13.81 10.68 -4.70
N LYS A 490 13.86 10.62 -3.37
CA LYS A 490 15.08 10.23 -2.63
C LYS A 490 15.57 8.83 -2.99
N ASN A 491 14.65 7.92 -3.31
CA ASN A 491 14.99 6.53 -3.59
C ASN A 491 15.23 6.30 -5.09
N LEU A 492 14.49 7.00 -5.97
CA LEU A 492 14.49 6.76 -7.41
C LEU A 492 15.35 7.76 -8.22
N CYS A 493 15.88 8.83 -7.62
CA CYS A 493 16.67 9.81 -8.36
C CYS A 493 18.05 9.26 -8.74
N ILE A 494 18.35 9.29 -10.04
CA ILE A 494 19.65 8.85 -10.59
C ILE A 494 20.59 10.02 -10.92
N ASN A 495 20.12 11.27 -10.82
CA ASN A 495 20.94 12.44 -11.11
C ASN A 495 21.91 12.69 -9.94
N PRO A 496 23.23 12.57 -10.13
CA PRO A 496 24.19 12.70 -9.03
C PRO A 496 24.22 14.09 -8.39
N LYS A 497 23.80 15.14 -9.13
CA LYS A 497 23.68 16.52 -8.59
C LYS A 497 22.51 16.67 -7.62
N VAL A 498 21.54 15.74 -7.66
CA VAL A 498 20.33 15.75 -6.84
C VAL A 498 20.39 14.65 -5.78
N SER A 499 20.75 13.42 -6.16
CA SER A 499 20.73 12.25 -5.28
C SER A 499 21.75 12.33 -4.14
N LYS A 500 22.79 13.16 -4.26
CA LYS A 500 23.80 13.39 -3.20
C LYS A 500 23.31 14.36 -2.12
N LEU A 501 22.17 15.03 -2.30
CA LEU A 501 21.59 15.89 -1.27
C LEU A 501 21.07 15.03 -0.11
N GLY A 502 21.41 15.38 1.13
CA GLY A 502 21.07 14.56 2.30
C GLY A 502 19.57 14.52 2.63
N GLY A 503 18.86 15.62 2.37
CA GLY A 503 17.47 15.83 2.76
C GLY A 503 16.45 15.56 1.65
N LEU A 504 15.30 14.97 2.00
CA LEU A 504 14.20 14.69 1.06
C LEU A 504 13.66 15.98 0.42
N THR A 505 13.53 17.06 1.20
CA THR A 505 13.03 18.34 0.70
C THR A 505 13.99 18.98 -0.28
N ALA A 506 15.29 18.99 0.05
CA ALA A 506 16.33 19.48 -0.85
C ALA A 506 16.36 18.72 -2.19
N ILE A 507 16.18 17.38 -2.15
CA ILE A 507 16.05 16.54 -3.35
C ILE A 507 14.83 16.95 -4.18
N ASN A 508 13.65 17.09 -3.53
CA ASN A 508 12.42 17.48 -4.21
C ASN A 508 12.55 18.85 -4.87
N GLU A 509 13.08 19.83 -4.15
CA GLU A 509 13.26 21.20 -4.64
C GLU A 509 14.23 21.25 -5.81
N ARG A 510 15.43 20.67 -5.66
CA ARG A 510 16.41 20.64 -6.75
C ARG A 510 15.88 19.91 -7.97
N CYS A 511 15.10 18.84 -7.78
CA CYS A 511 14.47 18.15 -8.90
C CYS A 511 13.44 19.03 -9.64
N MET A 512 12.65 19.82 -8.91
CA MET A 512 11.68 20.77 -9.49
C MET A 512 12.35 21.98 -10.15
N GLU A 513 13.51 22.42 -9.65
CA GLU A 513 14.33 23.47 -10.30
C GLU A 513 14.77 23.06 -11.70
N LEU A 514 15.29 21.84 -11.81
CA LEU A 514 15.77 21.29 -13.08
C LEU A 514 14.65 21.01 -14.10
N GLN A 515 13.38 21.23 -13.73
CA GLN A 515 12.19 21.09 -14.59
C GLN A 515 11.63 22.43 -15.07
N GLN A 516 12.12 23.57 -14.58
CA GLN A 516 11.55 24.87 -14.92
C GLN A 516 11.77 25.20 -16.40
N THR A 517 10.70 25.61 -17.09
CA THR A 517 10.70 25.93 -18.52
C THR A 517 11.66 27.08 -18.85
N SER A 518 11.88 28.01 -17.92
CA SER A 518 12.77 29.16 -18.02
C SER A 518 14.26 28.84 -17.79
N ALA A 519 14.61 27.62 -17.36
CA ALA A 519 16.00 27.25 -17.14
C ALA A 519 16.72 26.99 -18.48
N ALA A 520 17.96 27.48 -18.60
CA ALA A 520 18.84 27.18 -19.74
C ALA A 520 18.97 25.65 -19.92
N VAL A 521 19.20 25.20 -21.17
CA VAL A 521 19.26 23.76 -21.51
C VAL A 521 20.30 23.01 -20.66
N GLU A 522 21.40 23.66 -20.32
CA GLU A 522 22.47 23.12 -19.45
C GLU A 522 22.05 22.93 -17.98
N HIS A 523 20.97 23.58 -17.56
CA HIS A 523 20.40 23.50 -16.21
C HIS A 523 19.14 22.61 -16.15
N LYS A 524 18.79 21.91 -17.24
CA LYS A 524 17.71 20.91 -17.21
C LYS A 524 18.22 19.55 -16.77
N CYS A 525 17.33 18.73 -16.21
CA CYS A 525 17.69 17.37 -15.84
C CYS A 525 17.84 16.53 -17.12
N PRO A 526 19.02 15.93 -17.39
CA PRO A 526 19.25 15.16 -18.62
C PRO A 526 18.48 13.83 -18.64
N PHE A 527 18.00 13.36 -17.49
CA PHE A 527 17.31 12.09 -17.35
C PHE A 527 15.79 12.23 -17.41
N LEU A 528 15.23 13.45 -17.49
CA LEU A 528 13.79 13.65 -17.48
C LEU A 528 13.16 13.05 -18.76
N PRO A 529 12.07 12.27 -18.66
CA PRO A 529 11.34 11.83 -19.85
C PRO A 529 10.83 13.03 -20.65
N GLY A 530 11.04 13.00 -21.96
CA GLY A 530 10.59 14.02 -22.91
C GLY A 530 10.25 13.36 -24.26
N LYS A 531 9.71 14.14 -25.21
CA LYS A 531 9.30 13.63 -26.53
C LYS A 531 10.43 12.94 -27.30
N ASP A 532 11.67 13.41 -27.10
CA ASP A 532 12.84 12.86 -27.80
C ASP A 532 13.28 11.48 -27.27
N ASN A 533 12.81 11.07 -26.09
CA ASN A 533 13.23 9.85 -25.40
C ASN A 533 12.07 8.86 -25.18
N GLU A 534 11.00 8.93 -25.98
CA GLU A 534 9.81 8.06 -25.85
C GLU A 534 10.18 6.57 -25.92
N ASP A 535 11.07 6.17 -26.82
CA ASP A 535 11.54 4.79 -26.94
C ASP A 535 12.20 4.30 -25.63
N SER A 536 12.98 5.15 -24.96
CA SER A 536 13.61 4.82 -23.68
C SER A 536 12.61 4.72 -22.52
N VAL A 537 11.48 5.43 -22.60
CA VAL A 537 10.36 5.28 -21.65
C VAL A 537 9.67 3.94 -21.87
N LEU A 538 9.42 3.56 -23.12
CA LEU A 538 8.84 2.27 -23.47
C LEU A 538 9.76 1.11 -23.09
N ASP A 539 11.06 1.22 -23.34
CA ASP A 539 12.06 0.26 -22.88
C ASP A 539 12.07 0.16 -21.36
N PHE A 540 11.98 1.28 -20.64
CA PHE A 540 11.90 1.28 -19.18
C PHE A 540 10.64 0.55 -18.69
N ARG A 541 9.49 0.80 -19.32
CA ARG A 541 8.23 0.10 -19.02
C ARG A 541 8.40 -1.41 -19.21
N ASP A 542 8.89 -1.82 -20.38
CA ASP A 542 9.00 -3.24 -20.74
C ASP A 542 10.02 -3.96 -19.83
N HIS A 543 11.17 -3.33 -19.53
CA HIS A 543 12.14 -3.87 -18.56
C HIS A 543 11.59 -3.97 -17.13
N THR A 544 10.72 -3.03 -16.73
CA THR A 544 10.10 -3.02 -15.40
C THR A 544 9.04 -4.11 -15.28
N LEU A 545 8.20 -4.30 -16.31
CA LEU A 545 7.13 -5.30 -16.31
C LEU A 545 7.61 -6.72 -16.63
N ALA A 546 8.78 -6.86 -17.27
CA ALA A 546 9.37 -8.15 -17.59
C ALA A 546 9.69 -8.99 -16.36
N LYS A 547 10.05 -8.38 -15.22
CA LYS A 547 10.41 -9.08 -13.99
C LYS A 547 9.92 -8.26 -12.80
N ILE A 548 9.42 -8.93 -11.76
CA ILE A 548 9.14 -8.32 -10.46
C ILE A 548 10.42 -7.68 -9.89
N ARG A 549 10.40 -6.37 -9.66
CA ARG A 549 11.56 -5.58 -9.21
C ARG A 549 11.29 -4.81 -7.93
N ASP A 550 12.28 -4.77 -7.05
CA ASP A 550 12.27 -3.85 -5.92
C ASP A 550 12.67 -2.41 -6.36
N ILE A 551 12.59 -1.46 -5.42
CA ILE A 551 12.83 -0.05 -5.71
C ILE A 551 14.30 0.24 -6.11
N GLU A 552 15.24 -0.51 -5.54
CA GLU A 552 16.65 -0.43 -5.88
C GLU A 552 16.92 -0.96 -7.30
N GLU A 553 16.37 -2.13 -7.65
CA GLU A 553 16.48 -2.74 -8.99
C GLU A 553 15.87 -1.82 -10.07
N MET A 554 14.75 -1.13 -9.81
CA MET A 554 14.21 -0.15 -10.76
C MET A 554 15.16 1.03 -10.99
N THR A 555 15.86 1.47 -9.94
CA THR A 555 16.82 2.55 -10.04
C THR A 555 18.01 2.14 -10.91
N GLU A 556 18.42 0.87 -10.85
CA GLU A 556 19.44 0.31 -11.74
C GLU A 556 18.99 0.27 -13.21
N VAL A 557 17.72 -0.09 -13.48
CA VAL A 557 17.16 -0.05 -14.83
C VAL A 557 17.23 1.37 -15.41
N GLY A 558 16.80 2.38 -14.66
CA GLY A 558 16.89 3.77 -15.15
C GLY A 558 18.32 4.26 -15.32
N LYS A 559 19.26 3.85 -14.46
CA LYS A 559 20.70 4.14 -14.67
C LYS A 559 21.24 3.52 -15.95
N ARG A 560 20.82 2.30 -16.27
CA ARG A 560 21.24 1.58 -17.48
C ARG A 560 20.68 2.21 -18.75
N LEU A 561 19.40 2.60 -18.73
CA LEU A 561 18.73 3.22 -19.87
C LEU A 561 18.98 4.74 -19.98
N GLY A 562 19.51 5.36 -18.93
CA GLY A 562 19.74 6.81 -18.89
C GLY A 562 18.45 7.62 -18.77
N ILE A 563 17.42 7.05 -18.13
CA ILE A 563 16.11 7.72 -17.94
C ILE A 563 15.71 7.74 -16.47
N CYS A 564 15.00 8.79 -16.05
CA CYS A 564 14.59 9.01 -14.67
C CYS A 564 13.51 8.01 -14.26
N PRO A 565 13.80 7.07 -13.35
CA PRO A 565 12.83 6.06 -12.92
C PRO A 565 11.57 6.68 -12.30
N TYR A 566 11.71 7.79 -11.56
CA TYR A 566 10.61 8.43 -10.83
C TYR A 566 9.49 8.95 -11.75
N TYR A 567 9.84 9.49 -12.91
CA TYR A 567 8.86 9.99 -13.87
C TYR A 567 8.45 8.89 -14.86
N ALA A 568 9.40 8.04 -15.27
CA ALA A 568 9.12 6.93 -16.18
C ALA A 568 8.14 5.91 -15.58
N SER A 569 8.19 5.66 -14.26
CA SER A 569 7.28 4.73 -13.57
C SER A 569 5.79 5.08 -13.72
N ARG A 570 5.44 6.34 -14.00
CA ARG A 570 4.04 6.76 -14.18
C ARG A 570 3.39 6.11 -15.39
N THR A 571 4.15 5.95 -16.47
CA THR A 571 3.69 5.26 -17.70
C THR A 571 3.53 3.75 -17.53
N VAL A 572 4.07 3.20 -16.44
CA VAL A 572 4.03 1.76 -16.14
C VAL A 572 2.80 1.40 -15.30
N ILE A 573 2.19 2.37 -14.62
CA ILE A 573 1.05 2.15 -13.71
C ILE A 573 -0.12 1.49 -14.44
N ASP A 574 -0.45 1.96 -15.64
CA ASP A 574 -1.62 1.49 -16.39
C ASP A 574 -1.50 0.02 -16.82
N SER A 575 -0.28 -0.41 -17.17
CA SER A 575 0.01 -1.78 -17.58
C SER A 575 0.34 -2.73 -16.42
N ALA A 576 0.40 -2.23 -15.18
CA ALA A 576 0.71 -3.03 -14.00
C ALA A 576 -0.55 -3.72 -13.45
N GLU A 577 -0.41 -4.98 -13.04
CA GLU A 577 -1.43 -5.76 -12.34
C GLU A 577 -1.42 -5.47 -10.84
N MET A 578 -0.22 -5.26 -10.29
CA MET A 578 0.00 -4.98 -8.88
C MET A 578 0.96 -3.81 -8.69
N VAL A 579 0.56 -2.84 -7.88
CA VAL A 579 1.35 -1.65 -7.58
C VAL A 579 1.62 -1.60 -6.07
N THR A 580 2.89 -1.60 -5.69
CA THR A 580 3.30 -1.48 -4.28
C THR A 580 3.72 -0.06 -3.94
N LEU A 581 3.16 0.55 -2.88
CA LEU A 581 3.44 1.94 -2.49
C LEU A 581 3.46 2.16 -0.96
N PRO A 582 4.19 3.16 -0.43
CA PRO A 582 4.16 3.50 0.99
C PRO A 582 2.91 4.30 1.40
N TYR A 583 2.58 4.31 2.69
CA TYR A 583 1.41 4.99 3.27
C TYR A 583 1.19 6.43 2.76
N PRO A 584 2.21 7.32 2.72
CA PRO A 584 1.98 8.71 2.30
C PRO A 584 1.48 8.83 0.86
N LEU A 585 1.91 7.95 -0.05
CA LEU A 585 1.46 7.99 -1.44
C LEU A 585 0.02 7.50 -1.62
N LEU A 586 -0.51 6.69 -0.69
CA LEU A 586 -1.89 6.22 -0.73
C LEU A 586 -2.83 7.20 -0.02
N LEU A 587 -2.44 7.66 1.17
CA LEU A 587 -3.29 8.42 2.08
C LEU A 587 -3.41 9.89 1.69
N GLN A 588 -2.38 10.47 1.06
CA GLN A 588 -2.42 11.85 0.60
C GLN A 588 -3.04 11.94 -0.79
N LYS A 589 -4.21 12.58 -0.89
CA LYS A 589 -4.92 12.80 -2.16
C LYS A 589 -4.04 13.49 -3.21
N SER A 590 -3.32 14.55 -2.83
CA SER A 590 -2.41 15.28 -3.73
C SER A 590 -1.26 14.40 -4.27
N ALA A 591 -0.78 13.44 -3.48
CA ALA A 591 0.26 12.51 -3.93
C ALA A 591 -0.28 11.52 -4.97
N ARG A 592 -1.52 11.04 -4.80
CA ARG A 592 -2.19 10.18 -5.78
C ARG A 592 -2.44 10.93 -7.10
N GLU A 593 -2.98 12.14 -7.01
CA GLU A 593 -3.23 13.00 -8.18
C GLU A 593 -1.93 13.30 -8.94
N ALA A 594 -0.85 13.62 -8.23
CA ALA A 594 0.46 13.89 -8.84
C ALA A 594 1.08 12.66 -9.54
N LEU A 595 0.64 11.44 -9.19
CA LEU A 595 1.05 10.18 -9.80
C LEU A 595 0.07 9.67 -10.86
N GLY A 596 -1.11 10.31 -11.00
CA GLY A 596 -2.18 9.82 -11.87
C GLY A 596 -2.87 8.56 -11.35
N ILE A 597 -2.83 8.30 -10.04
CA ILE A 597 -3.45 7.11 -9.44
C ILE A 597 -4.93 7.38 -9.18
N SER A 598 -5.80 6.74 -9.96
CA SER A 598 -7.20 6.55 -9.61
C SER A 598 -7.33 5.36 -8.67
N LEU A 599 -8.24 5.41 -7.70
CA LEU A 599 -8.59 4.27 -6.84
C LEU A 599 -9.91 3.60 -7.27
N ARG A 600 -10.61 4.19 -8.23
CA ARG A 600 -11.95 3.78 -8.64
C ARG A 600 -11.96 2.35 -9.17
N GLY A 601 -12.75 1.47 -8.57
CA GLY A 601 -12.88 0.08 -9.04
C GLY A 601 -11.62 -0.77 -8.85
N HIS A 602 -10.67 -0.35 -8.01
CA HIS A 602 -9.45 -1.11 -7.71
C HIS A 602 -9.44 -1.69 -6.30
N VAL A 603 -8.62 -2.71 -6.06
CA VAL A 603 -8.51 -3.37 -4.74
C VAL A 603 -7.34 -2.78 -3.97
N ILE A 604 -7.58 -2.38 -2.71
CA ILE A 604 -6.57 -1.76 -1.86
C ILE A 604 -6.27 -2.68 -0.67
N ILE A 605 -5.01 -3.05 -0.50
CA ILE A 605 -4.53 -3.87 0.62
C ILE A 605 -3.54 -3.03 1.43
N ILE A 606 -3.84 -2.81 2.71
CA ILE A 606 -2.98 -2.08 3.64
C ILE A 606 -2.44 -3.06 4.67
N ASP A 607 -1.15 -3.34 4.60
CA ASP A 607 -0.43 -4.19 5.54
C ASP A 607 0.21 -3.38 6.67
N GLU A 608 0.27 -3.97 7.86
CA GLU A 608 0.62 -3.31 9.13
C GLU A 608 -0.34 -2.16 9.50
N ALA A 609 -1.64 -2.39 9.23
CA ALA A 609 -2.72 -1.44 9.47
C ALA A 609 -2.92 -1.05 10.94
N HIS A 610 -2.22 -1.69 11.89
CA HIS A 610 -2.26 -1.35 13.31
C HIS A 610 -1.79 0.09 13.61
N ASN A 611 -1.01 0.71 12.70
CA ASN A 611 -0.60 2.11 12.78
C ASN A 611 -1.39 3.05 11.86
N LEU A 612 -2.41 2.56 11.13
CA LEU A 612 -3.08 3.33 10.08
C LEU A 612 -3.72 4.60 10.63
N MET A 613 -4.46 4.51 11.74
CA MET A 613 -5.10 5.69 12.37
C MET A 613 -4.06 6.73 12.78
N ASN A 614 -2.98 6.30 13.47
CA ASN A 614 -1.89 7.20 13.85
C ASN A 614 -1.17 7.80 12.64
N ALA A 615 -1.07 7.07 11.53
CA ALA A 615 -0.46 7.57 10.29
C ALA A 615 -1.33 8.65 9.63
N ILE A 616 -2.65 8.46 9.58
CA ILE A 616 -3.59 9.47 9.08
C ILE A 616 -3.57 10.71 9.98
N GLU A 617 -3.67 10.53 11.30
CA GLU A 617 -3.56 11.61 12.29
C GLU A 617 -2.26 12.38 12.10
N GLY A 618 -1.12 11.70 11.95
CA GLY A 618 0.20 12.32 11.77
C GLY A 618 0.38 13.04 10.42
N ILE A 619 -0.23 12.55 9.34
CA ILE A 619 -0.18 13.18 8.00
C ILE A 619 -0.93 14.51 7.99
N HIS A 620 -2.06 14.59 8.70
CA HIS A 620 -2.93 15.76 8.72
C HIS A 620 -2.73 16.67 9.95
N SER A 621 -1.80 16.32 10.84
CA SER A 621 -1.39 17.16 11.98
C SER A 621 -0.16 17.99 11.64
N THR A 622 -0.08 19.21 12.18
CA THR A 622 1.04 20.13 11.95
C THR A 622 1.52 20.75 13.26
N GLN A 623 2.79 21.10 13.35
CA GLN A 623 3.34 21.77 14.52
C GLN A 623 4.39 22.81 14.13
N ILE A 624 4.45 23.89 14.90
CA ILE A 624 5.43 24.96 14.74
C ILE A 624 5.92 25.42 16.11
N SER A 625 7.23 25.51 16.27
CA SER A 625 7.86 26.08 17.47
C SER A 625 8.11 27.58 17.35
N GLU A 626 8.21 28.23 18.50
CA GLU A 626 8.65 29.64 18.60
C GLU A 626 10.01 29.87 17.92
N VAL A 627 10.95 28.93 18.08
CA VAL A 627 12.28 28.98 17.45
C VAL A 627 12.16 29.00 15.92
N GLN A 628 11.26 28.20 15.36
CA GLN A 628 10.98 28.18 13.93
C GLN A 628 10.34 29.51 13.48
N LEU A 629 9.38 30.06 14.23
CA LEU A 629 8.77 31.35 13.89
C LEU A 629 9.80 32.49 13.89
N ASN A 630 10.65 32.56 14.92
CA ASN A 630 11.72 33.56 15.00
C ASN A 630 12.72 33.42 13.85
N ARG A 631 13.17 32.19 13.56
CA ARG A 631 14.08 31.92 12.45
C ARG A 631 13.49 32.31 11.10
N ALA A 632 12.22 32.01 10.85
CA ALA A 632 11.55 32.39 9.62
C ALA A 632 11.39 33.91 9.49
N ARG A 633 11.02 34.57 10.59
CA ARG A 633 10.93 36.04 10.67
C ARG A 633 12.27 36.69 10.32
N ASP A 634 13.35 36.27 10.98
CA ASP A 634 14.68 36.85 10.78
C ASP A 634 15.18 36.61 9.35
N SER A 635 14.96 35.41 8.82
CA SER A 635 15.32 35.07 7.44
C SER A 635 14.56 35.96 6.43
N LEU A 636 13.25 36.18 6.64
CA LEU A 636 12.45 37.06 5.79
C LEU A 636 12.89 38.53 5.88
N LEU A 637 13.25 39.01 7.08
CA LEU A 637 13.72 40.39 7.28
C LEU A 637 15.07 40.62 6.61
N VAL A 638 16.01 39.68 6.72
CA VAL A 638 17.30 39.71 6.03
C VAL A 638 17.10 39.72 4.51
N TYR A 639 16.20 38.88 4.01
CA TYR A 639 15.84 38.84 2.59
C TYR A 639 15.23 40.17 2.11
N LEU A 640 14.25 40.71 2.85
CA LEU A 640 13.64 42.00 2.55
C LEU A 640 14.67 43.13 2.57
N GLN A 641 15.60 43.16 3.53
CA GLN A 641 16.61 44.21 3.64
C GLN A 641 17.52 44.26 2.40
N LYS A 642 17.96 43.10 1.89
CA LYS A 642 18.80 43.03 0.69
C LYS A 642 18.02 43.35 -0.59
N PHE A 643 16.84 42.75 -0.77
CA PHE A 643 16.10 42.82 -2.05
C PHE A 643 15.03 43.91 -2.10
N ARG A 644 14.89 44.75 -1.07
CA ARG A 644 13.85 45.81 -0.97
C ARG A 644 13.72 46.66 -2.23
N ASN A 645 14.84 47.08 -2.82
CA ASN A 645 14.85 47.97 -3.98
C ASN A 645 14.81 47.21 -5.32
N ARG A 646 15.01 45.89 -5.30
CA ARG A 646 14.99 45.01 -6.49
C ARG A 646 13.64 44.32 -6.68
N LEU A 647 12.84 44.18 -5.63
CA LEU A 647 11.52 43.57 -5.68
C LEU A 647 10.45 44.55 -6.19
N LYS A 648 9.58 44.07 -7.08
CA LYS A 648 8.35 44.77 -7.50
C LYS A 648 7.49 45.13 -6.28
N GLY A 649 6.75 46.24 -6.37
CA GLY A 649 5.89 46.74 -5.29
C GLY A 649 4.91 45.69 -4.75
N SER A 650 4.33 44.84 -5.62
CA SER A 650 3.43 43.74 -5.24
C SER A 650 4.12 42.68 -4.38
N ASN A 651 5.27 42.16 -4.84
CA ASN A 651 6.07 41.17 -4.11
C ASN A 651 6.48 41.69 -2.72
N ARG A 652 6.85 42.97 -2.62
CA ARG A 652 7.18 43.60 -1.33
C ARG A 652 6.00 43.60 -0.37
N VAL A 653 4.80 43.87 -0.85
CA VAL A 653 3.58 43.87 -0.03
C VAL A 653 3.31 42.47 0.51
N TYR A 654 3.33 41.44 -0.34
CA TYR A 654 3.09 40.06 0.10
C TYR A 654 4.13 39.55 1.09
N VAL A 655 5.43 39.74 0.82
CA VAL A 655 6.49 39.32 1.76
C VAL A 655 6.34 40.05 3.10
N THR A 656 5.96 41.34 3.09
CA THR A 656 5.66 42.09 4.31
C THR A 656 4.42 41.55 5.04
N GLN A 657 3.39 41.12 4.31
CA GLN A 657 2.22 40.46 4.90
C GLN A 657 2.60 39.13 5.57
N VAL A 658 3.47 38.31 4.96
CA VAL A 658 3.99 37.08 5.60
C VAL A 658 4.68 37.40 6.93
N VAL A 659 5.56 38.41 6.95
CA VAL A 659 6.22 38.85 8.20
C VAL A 659 5.19 39.30 9.24
N ARG A 660 4.17 40.07 8.85
CA ARG A 660 3.11 40.53 9.77
C ARG A 660 2.31 39.37 10.38
N VAL A 661 2.00 38.33 9.59
CA VAL A 661 1.33 37.12 10.08
C VAL A 661 2.22 36.41 11.11
N ILE A 662 3.50 36.21 10.79
CA ILE A 662 4.47 35.58 11.71
C ILE A 662 4.64 36.41 12.99
N ASP A 663 4.73 37.73 12.89
CA ASP A 663 4.79 38.64 14.05
C ASP A 663 3.56 38.52 14.94
N SER A 664 2.36 38.36 14.35
CA SER A 664 1.13 38.15 15.12
C SER A 664 1.16 36.82 15.88
N LEU A 665 1.60 35.74 15.22
CA LEU A 665 1.79 34.43 15.87
C LEU A 665 2.82 34.48 17.00
N LEU A 666 3.96 35.15 16.77
CA LEU A 666 4.99 35.34 17.79
C LEU A 666 4.46 36.12 19.00
N LEU A 667 3.72 37.22 18.78
CA LEU A 667 3.10 37.98 19.87
C LEU A 667 2.12 37.13 20.68
N PHE A 668 1.34 36.30 20.01
CA PHE A 668 0.44 35.36 20.68
C PHE A 668 1.23 34.36 21.53
N VAL A 669 2.28 33.76 20.96
CA VAL A 669 3.18 32.84 21.67
C VAL A 669 3.84 33.50 22.88
N THR A 670 4.37 34.72 22.73
CA THR A 670 4.98 35.47 23.84
C THR A 670 3.98 35.75 24.96
N ARG A 671 2.71 36.05 24.63
CA ARG A 671 1.65 36.22 25.64
C ARG A 671 1.37 34.92 26.40
N LEU A 672 1.39 33.78 25.71
CA LEU A 672 1.21 32.47 26.35
C LEU A 672 2.38 32.13 27.28
N LEU A 673 3.61 32.48 26.93
CA LEU A 673 4.78 32.28 27.79
C LEU A 673 4.71 33.04 29.12
N LEU A 674 3.96 34.14 29.18
CA LEU A 674 3.71 34.90 30.41
C LEU A 674 2.68 34.24 31.35
N THR A 675 1.97 33.22 30.88
CA THR A 675 1.00 32.48 31.70
C THR A 675 1.69 31.35 32.48
N ASN A 676 1.21 31.08 33.70
CA ASN A 676 1.74 30.00 34.56
C ASN A 676 1.33 28.59 34.13
N THR A 677 0.65 28.44 32.98
CA THR A 677 0.20 27.15 32.47
C THR A 677 1.25 26.55 31.52
N THR A 678 1.31 25.23 31.46
CA THR A 678 2.29 24.48 30.64
C THR A 678 1.73 24.05 29.29
N GLY A 679 0.43 24.26 29.04
CA GLY A 679 -0.23 23.98 27.77
C GLY A 679 -1.75 24.15 27.85
N GLY A 680 -2.40 24.14 26.70
CA GLY A 680 -3.86 24.29 26.61
C GLY A 680 -4.41 24.24 25.18
N THR A 681 -5.73 24.28 25.06
CA THR A 681 -6.45 24.38 23.79
C THR A 681 -6.52 25.81 23.28
N ILE A 682 -6.47 25.98 21.95
CA ILE A 682 -6.55 27.28 21.28
C ILE A 682 -7.73 27.27 20.32
N ASP A 683 -8.44 28.40 20.27
CA ASP A 683 -9.41 28.68 19.21
C ASP A 683 -8.68 29.36 18.04
N ALA A 684 -8.87 28.85 16.83
CA ALA A 684 -8.23 29.35 15.61
C ALA A 684 -8.44 30.86 15.42
N ASN A 685 -9.63 31.35 15.75
CA ASN A 685 -9.98 32.78 15.62
C ASN A 685 -9.13 33.68 16.53
N LYS A 686 -8.73 33.19 17.71
CA LYS A 686 -7.88 33.93 18.66
C LYS A 686 -6.42 34.01 18.19
N LEU A 687 -6.00 33.09 17.33
CA LEU A 687 -4.64 33.06 16.79
C LEU A 687 -4.40 34.21 15.79
N LEU A 688 -5.46 34.66 15.10
CA LEU A 688 -5.41 35.67 14.04
C LEU A 688 -5.93 37.05 14.46
N SER A 689 -6.37 37.23 15.71
CA SER A 689 -7.03 38.47 16.17
C SER A 689 -6.08 39.65 16.45
N GLY A 690 -4.83 39.63 15.94
CA GLY A 690 -3.78 40.60 16.24
C GLY A 690 -3.42 41.51 15.06
N LYS A 691 -3.17 42.81 15.34
CA LYS A 691 -2.47 43.77 14.44
C LYS A 691 -2.98 43.83 12.97
N GLY A 692 -4.28 43.72 12.72
CA GLY A 692 -4.83 43.84 11.36
C GLY A 692 -4.58 42.61 10.46
N VAL A 693 -4.18 41.47 11.04
CA VAL A 693 -4.01 40.20 10.31
C VAL A 693 -5.34 39.61 9.85
N ASP A 694 -6.43 39.98 10.52
CA ASP A 694 -7.82 39.71 10.10
C ASP A 694 -8.13 40.27 8.69
N GLN A 695 -7.42 41.31 8.27
CA GLN A 695 -7.57 41.93 6.93
C GLN A 695 -6.67 41.29 5.86
N VAL A 696 -5.80 40.34 6.25
CA VAL A 696 -4.88 39.65 5.32
C VAL A 696 -5.58 38.43 4.76
N ASP A 697 -5.71 38.40 3.44
CA ASP A 697 -6.22 37.23 2.71
C ASP A 697 -5.18 36.10 2.75
N LEU A 698 -5.34 35.19 3.72
CA LEU A 698 -4.44 34.05 3.93
C LEU A 698 -4.43 33.10 2.73
N VAL A 699 -5.53 32.97 1.97
CA VAL A 699 -5.60 32.13 0.77
C VAL A 699 -4.63 32.65 -0.29
N LYS A 700 -4.73 33.95 -0.60
CA LYS A 700 -3.80 34.60 -1.54
C LYS A 700 -2.36 34.55 -1.05
N LEU A 701 -2.14 34.70 0.26
CA LEU A 701 -0.81 34.70 0.84
C LEU A 701 -0.15 33.31 0.76
N VAL A 702 -0.87 32.24 1.09
CA VAL A 702 -0.34 30.88 0.98
C VAL A 702 -0.10 30.51 -0.47
N ARG A 703 -1.03 30.86 -1.38
CA ARG A 703 -0.83 30.69 -2.83
C ARG A 703 0.42 31.42 -3.31
N TYR A 704 0.62 32.67 -2.85
CA TYR A 704 1.81 33.44 -3.14
C TYR A 704 3.09 32.77 -2.64
N ILE A 705 3.15 32.31 -1.38
CA ILE A 705 4.32 31.62 -0.82
C ILE A 705 4.69 30.41 -1.69
N SER A 706 3.68 29.67 -2.14
CA SER A 706 3.80 28.50 -3.01
C SER A 706 4.34 28.86 -4.41
N GLU A 707 3.65 29.74 -5.13
CA GLU A 707 3.92 30.05 -6.54
C GLU A 707 5.20 30.85 -6.72
N SER A 708 5.46 31.81 -5.83
CA SER A 708 6.69 32.62 -5.85
C SER A 708 7.92 31.84 -5.36
N LYS A 709 7.71 30.65 -4.76
CA LYS A 709 8.74 29.82 -4.12
C LYS A 709 9.53 30.62 -3.07
N LEU A 710 8.83 31.48 -2.33
CA LEU A 710 9.41 32.40 -1.35
C LEU A 710 10.23 31.65 -0.28
N ALA A 711 9.68 30.56 0.26
CA ALA A 711 10.33 29.75 1.29
C ALA A 711 11.76 29.37 0.92
N ARG A 712 11.93 28.91 -0.33
CA ARG A 712 13.22 28.51 -0.91
C ARG A 712 14.17 29.69 -1.14
N LYS A 713 13.70 30.78 -1.76
CA LYS A 713 14.55 31.95 -2.07
C LYS A 713 15.08 32.61 -0.80
N VAL A 714 14.24 32.69 0.23
CA VAL A 714 14.59 33.25 1.54
C VAL A 714 15.60 32.37 2.27
N GLU A 715 15.36 31.06 2.36
CA GLU A 715 16.27 30.18 3.10
C GLU A 715 17.58 29.91 2.37
N GLY A 716 17.55 29.83 1.03
CA GLY A 716 18.75 29.77 0.21
C GLY A 716 19.65 30.98 0.43
N TYR A 717 19.07 32.19 0.44
CA TYR A 717 19.81 33.41 0.73
C TYR A 717 20.30 33.48 2.18
N ALA A 718 19.46 33.09 3.16
CA ALA A 718 19.87 33.05 4.57
C ALA A 718 21.05 32.09 4.80
N SER A 719 21.04 30.93 4.13
CA SER A 719 22.15 29.96 4.16
C SER A 719 23.41 30.50 3.49
N HIS A 720 23.27 31.23 2.37
CA HIS A 720 24.38 31.89 1.70
C HIS A 720 25.03 32.96 2.59
N VAL A 721 24.22 33.80 3.25
CA VAL A 721 24.69 34.81 4.21
C VAL A 721 25.39 34.14 5.40
N ALA A 722 24.85 33.04 5.93
CA ALA A 722 25.47 32.29 7.02
C ALA A 722 26.82 31.65 6.61
N GLN A 723 26.98 31.26 5.33
CA GLN A 723 28.26 30.78 4.80
C GLN A 723 29.29 31.90 4.67
N LEU A 724 28.88 33.09 4.24
CA LEU A 724 29.74 34.27 4.13
C LEU A 724 30.21 34.80 5.50
N GLN A 725 29.42 34.57 6.56
CA GLN A 725 29.68 35.05 7.93
C GLN A 725 30.53 34.09 8.79
N LYS A 726 31.12 33.02 8.24
CA LYS A 726 31.99 32.11 9.02
C LYS A 726 33.29 32.78 9.50
N THR A 727 33.25 33.41 10.67
CA THR A 727 34.40 33.61 11.57
C THR A 727 34.79 32.26 12.17
N PRO A 728 36.09 31.91 12.31
CA PRO A 728 36.49 30.59 12.80
C PRO A 728 36.41 30.55 14.33
N ALA A 729 35.28 30.09 14.88
CA ALA A 729 35.21 29.74 16.30
C ALA A 729 34.24 28.58 16.58
N ARG A 730 34.85 27.46 17.02
CA ARG A 730 34.37 26.37 17.90
C ARG A 730 33.06 25.63 17.62
N ASN A 731 33.24 24.33 17.32
CA ASN A 731 32.45 23.18 17.77
C ASN A 731 30.95 23.41 18.02
N THR A 732 30.17 23.39 16.94
CA THR A 732 28.73 23.10 16.96
C THR A 732 28.48 21.91 16.03
N LYS A 733 28.99 20.73 16.42
CA LYS A 733 28.68 19.45 15.76
C LYS A 733 27.38 18.81 16.30
N GLU A 734 26.78 19.36 17.36
CA GLU A 734 25.60 18.78 18.02
C GLU A 734 24.25 19.33 17.54
N MET A 735 24.22 20.36 16.69
CA MET A 735 22.97 21.02 16.27
C MET A 735 22.73 20.99 14.75
N GLN A 736 23.22 19.95 14.07
CA GLN A 736 23.07 19.78 12.62
C GLN A 736 21.98 18.77 12.20
N SER A 737 21.21 18.21 13.13
CA SER A 737 20.23 17.15 12.83
C SER A 737 18.80 17.63 12.50
N GLU A 738 18.51 18.92 12.49
CA GLU A 738 17.15 19.46 12.24
C GLU A 738 16.96 20.18 10.89
N HIS A 739 17.96 20.16 10.00
CA HIS A 739 17.90 20.86 8.72
C HIS A 739 17.42 19.96 7.57
N ASP A 740 16.14 19.58 7.54
CA ASP A 740 15.61 18.81 6.40
C ASP A 740 14.38 19.44 5.71
N VAL A 741 13.75 20.48 6.28
CA VAL A 741 12.62 21.19 5.66
C VAL A 741 12.75 22.70 5.89
N PRO A 742 12.50 23.56 4.89
CA PRO A 742 12.52 24.99 5.08
C PRO A 742 11.55 25.47 6.14
N THR A 743 12.04 26.36 7.00
CA THR A 743 11.25 26.85 8.15
C THR A 743 9.95 27.53 7.69
N LEU A 744 9.99 28.21 6.54
CA LEU A 744 8.81 28.84 5.92
C LEU A 744 7.82 27.84 5.33
N THR A 745 8.26 26.65 4.92
CA THR A 745 7.37 25.59 4.43
C THR A 745 6.51 25.05 5.56
N HIS A 746 7.08 24.85 6.76
CA HIS A 746 6.29 24.48 7.95
C HIS A 746 5.22 25.53 8.26
N ILE A 747 5.59 26.81 8.20
CA ILE A 747 4.64 27.93 8.36
C ILE A 747 3.54 27.87 7.31
N GLN A 748 3.88 27.65 6.04
CA GLN A 748 2.89 27.51 4.97
C GLN A 748 1.89 26.36 5.26
N THR A 749 2.38 25.18 5.66
CA THR A 749 1.51 24.03 5.98
C THR A 749 0.58 24.34 7.16
N PHE A 750 1.09 25.02 8.20
CA PHE A 750 0.27 25.43 9.34
C PHE A 750 -0.76 26.51 8.98
N LEU A 751 -0.41 27.47 8.12
CA LEU A 751 -1.36 28.45 7.61
C LEU A 751 -2.48 27.79 6.80
N MET A 752 -2.19 26.75 6.02
CA MET A 752 -3.23 25.96 5.34
C MET A 752 -4.21 25.31 6.33
N THR A 753 -3.70 24.75 7.45
CA THR A 753 -4.57 24.18 8.49
C THR A 753 -5.42 25.23 9.21
N LEU A 754 -4.98 26.48 9.28
CA LEU A 754 -5.76 27.59 9.83
C LEU A 754 -6.87 28.07 8.89
N MET A 755 -6.67 27.95 7.56
CA MET A 755 -7.64 28.35 6.56
C MET A 755 -8.80 27.38 6.41
N ASN A 756 -8.52 26.08 6.58
CA ASN A 756 -9.54 25.03 6.55
C ASN A 756 -9.43 24.18 7.83
N PRO A 757 -9.83 24.74 8.99
CA PRO A 757 -9.85 23.96 10.22
C PRO A 757 -10.89 22.87 10.06
N SER A 758 -10.46 21.61 10.05
CA SER A 758 -11.41 20.50 10.07
C SER A 758 -12.31 20.65 11.29
N LYS A 759 -13.61 20.35 11.14
CA LYS A 759 -14.53 20.25 12.28
C LYS A 759 -14.03 19.26 13.34
N GLU A 760 -13.18 18.33 12.91
CA GLU A 760 -12.61 17.23 13.67
C GLU A 760 -11.16 17.51 14.10
N GLY A 761 -10.62 18.70 13.83
CA GLY A 761 -9.30 19.12 14.27
C GLY A 761 -9.34 20.14 15.42
N ARG A 762 -8.28 20.19 16.23
CA ARG A 762 -8.13 21.18 17.30
C ARG A 762 -6.72 21.75 17.35
N PHE A 763 -6.62 23.01 17.76
CA PHE A 763 -5.35 23.68 18.02
C PHE A 763 -4.97 23.58 19.49
N PHE A 764 -3.68 23.40 19.73
CA PHE A 764 -3.07 23.25 21.05
C PHE A 764 -1.80 24.09 21.12
N TRP A 765 -1.41 24.42 22.34
CA TRP A 765 -0.06 24.84 22.62
C TRP A 765 0.51 24.09 23.81
N SER A 766 1.83 23.98 23.82
CA SER A 766 2.59 23.37 24.91
C SER A 766 3.89 24.13 25.11
N ARG A 767 4.40 24.10 26.34
CA ARG A 767 5.71 24.63 26.70
C ARG A 767 6.69 23.47 26.93
N GLU A 768 7.67 23.32 26.05
CA GLU A 768 8.73 22.32 26.14
C GLU A 768 10.08 23.02 26.33
N SER A 769 10.76 22.78 27.45
CA SER A 769 12.11 23.32 27.73
C SER A 769 12.25 24.82 27.45
N ASP A 770 11.30 25.63 27.96
CA ASP A 770 11.17 27.08 27.75
C ASP A 770 10.82 27.57 26.33
N THR A 771 10.60 26.66 25.38
CA THR A 771 10.08 26.99 24.06
C THR A 771 8.59 26.70 23.98
N CYS A 772 7.83 27.61 23.36
CA CYS A 772 6.42 27.37 23.08
C CYS A 772 6.24 26.70 21.72
N ILE A 773 5.35 25.69 21.66
CA ILE A 773 5.03 24.96 20.44
C ILE A 773 3.53 25.05 20.20
N LEU A 774 3.15 25.54 19.02
CA LEU A 774 1.78 25.52 18.51
C LEU A 774 1.57 24.23 17.71
N ARG A 775 0.46 23.53 17.95
CA ARG A 775 0.13 22.27 17.28
C ARG A 775 -1.30 22.28 16.80
N TYR A 776 -1.54 21.74 15.61
CA TYR A 776 -2.84 21.33 15.13
C TYR A 776 -2.87 19.80 15.11
N MET A 777 -3.86 19.21 15.78
CA MET A 777 -4.06 17.76 15.80
C MET A 777 -5.42 17.42 15.22
N LEU A 778 -5.43 16.48 14.29
CA LEU A 778 -6.65 15.82 13.80
C LEU A 778 -7.14 14.83 14.87
N LEU A 779 -8.41 14.92 15.27
CA LEU A 779 -9.01 14.04 16.28
C LEU A 779 -9.71 12.82 15.68
N ASP A 780 -10.23 12.94 14.45
CA ASP A 780 -10.94 11.85 13.75
C ASP A 780 -10.31 11.59 12.37
N PRO A 781 -9.81 10.38 12.10
CA PRO A 781 -9.26 10.01 10.80
C PRO A 781 -10.32 9.56 9.78
N ALA A 782 -11.59 9.36 10.16
CA ALA A 782 -12.63 8.76 9.31
C ALA A 782 -12.80 9.48 7.97
N VAL A 783 -12.95 10.80 8.00
CA VAL A 783 -13.26 11.62 6.81
C VAL A 783 -12.15 11.53 5.77
N HIS A 784 -10.90 11.58 6.20
CA HIS A 784 -9.76 11.51 5.29
C HIS A 784 -9.58 10.11 4.67
N PHE A 785 -10.06 9.05 5.34
CA PHE A 785 -10.00 7.69 4.81
C PHE A 785 -11.26 7.31 4.00
N GLN A 786 -12.37 8.04 4.17
CA GLN A 786 -13.64 7.76 3.52
C GLN A 786 -13.54 7.78 2.00
N ASP A 787 -12.85 8.76 1.42
CA ASP A 787 -12.62 8.85 -0.04
C ASP A 787 -11.99 7.56 -0.60
N ILE A 788 -11.04 6.97 0.15
CA ILE A 788 -10.34 5.74 -0.25
C ILE A 788 -11.31 4.56 -0.30
N VAL A 789 -12.20 4.49 0.68
CA VAL A 789 -13.18 3.40 0.83
C VAL A 789 -14.31 3.51 -0.19
N GLN A 790 -14.72 4.72 -0.54
CA GLN A 790 -15.79 4.96 -1.50
C GLN A 790 -15.34 4.70 -2.95
N ASP A 791 -14.11 5.06 -3.29
CA ASP A 791 -13.58 4.85 -4.65
C ASP A 791 -13.21 3.38 -4.89
N ALA A 792 -12.62 2.71 -3.89
CA ALA A 792 -12.11 1.35 -4.05
C ALA A 792 -13.21 0.30 -4.24
N GLN A 793 -12.90 -0.74 -5.03
CA GLN A 793 -13.71 -1.96 -5.13
C GLN A 793 -13.78 -2.68 -3.76
N ALA A 794 -12.63 -2.86 -3.12
CA ALA A 794 -12.51 -3.49 -1.81
C ALA A 794 -11.30 -2.90 -1.05
N VAL A 795 -11.40 -2.84 0.29
CA VAL A 795 -10.32 -2.36 1.16
C VAL A 795 -10.02 -3.41 2.22
N ILE A 796 -8.79 -3.94 2.20
CA ILE A 796 -8.33 -4.98 3.13
C ILE A 796 -7.29 -4.37 4.07
N LEU A 797 -7.60 -4.34 5.36
CA LEU A 797 -6.66 -3.96 6.43
C LEU A 797 -6.07 -5.23 7.05
N ALA A 798 -4.76 -5.42 6.95
CA ALA A 798 -4.08 -6.58 7.50
C ALA A 798 -3.04 -6.18 8.56
N GLY A 799 -2.94 -6.94 9.64
CA GLY A 799 -1.98 -6.66 10.71
C GLY A 799 -1.75 -7.83 11.67
N GLY A 800 -0.61 -7.82 12.35
CA GLY A 800 -0.26 -8.87 13.32
C GLY A 800 -0.92 -8.73 14.70
N THR A 801 -1.35 -7.52 15.03
CA THR A 801 -1.88 -7.15 16.35
C THR A 801 -3.00 -6.13 16.18
N MET A 802 -4.05 -6.52 15.45
CA MET A 802 -5.20 -5.64 15.20
C MET A 802 -6.16 -5.60 16.39
N SER A 803 -6.09 -6.59 17.29
CA SER A 803 -6.93 -6.64 18.50
C SER A 803 -6.59 -5.52 19.49
N PRO A 804 -7.60 -4.80 20.03
CA PRO A 804 -9.04 -4.93 19.76
C PRO A 804 -9.46 -4.25 18.45
N MET A 805 -10.34 -4.92 17.68
CA MET A 805 -10.77 -4.47 16.34
C MET A 805 -11.89 -3.41 16.36
N ASP A 806 -12.60 -3.26 17.48
CA ASP A 806 -13.76 -2.37 17.58
C ASP A 806 -13.42 -0.88 17.38
N ASP A 807 -12.19 -0.45 17.72
CA ASP A 807 -11.82 0.95 17.46
C ASP A 807 -11.85 1.28 15.96
N TYR A 808 -11.50 0.34 15.08
CA TYR A 808 -11.55 0.60 13.64
C TYR A 808 -12.98 0.81 13.18
N ARG A 809 -13.93 0.02 13.71
CA ARG A 809 -15.36 0.18 13.43
C ARG A 809 -15.86 1.54 13.90
N HIS A 810 -15.49 1.97 15.10
CA HIS A 810 -16.01 3.20 15.69
C HIS A 810 -15.30 4.49 15.25
N GLN A 811 -14.02 4.41 14.90
CA GLN A 811 -13.18 5.56 14.57
C GLN A 811 -12.88 5.69 13.08
N LEU A 812 -12.60 4.59 12.37
CA LEU A 812 -12.24 4.66 10.95
C LEU A 812 -13.43 4.41 10.02
N PHE A 813 -14.36 3.53 10.42
CA PHE A 813 -15.51 3.09 9.62
C PHE A 813 -16.89 3.32 10.26
N PRO A 814 -17.15 4.42 10.99
CA PRO A 814 -18.44 4.62 11.65
C PRO A 814 -19.61 4.74 10.67
N TYR A 815 -19.35 5.09 9.41
CA TYR A 815 -20.33 5.22 8.33
C TYR A 815 -20.64 3.89 7.63
N LEU A 816 -19.86 2.83 7.88
CA LEU A 816 -20.09 1.53 7.26
C LEU A 816 -21.10 0.72 8.08
N PRO A 817 -22.15 0.16 7.44
CA PRO A 817 -23.14 -0.65 8.14
C PRO A 817 -22.56 -1.99 8.60
N SER A 818 -21.64 -2.57 7.82
CA SER A 818 -20.99 -3.85 8.12
C SER A 818 -19.52 -3.85 7.71
N LEU A 819 -18.74 -4.64 8.43
CA LEU A 819 -17.29 -4.78 8.29
C LEU A 819 -16.95 -6.26 8.46
N VAL A 820 -16.17 -6.82 7.54
CA VAL A 820 -15.68 -8.19 7.67
C VAL A 820 -14.51 -8.17 8.65
N THR A 821 -14.53 -8.99 9.68
CA THR A 821 -13.41 -9.14 10.62
C THR A 821 -13.00 -10.59 10.65
N PHE A 822 -11.70 -10.85 10.64
CA PHE A 822 -11.13 -12.18 10.70
C PHE A 822 -9.89 -12.16 11.60
N SER A 823 -9.77 -13.12 12.51
CA SER A 823 -8.59 -13.27 13.39
C SER A 823 -8.11 -14.70 13.39
N CYS A 824 -6.83 -14.91 13.05
CA CYS A 824 -6.17 -16.20 13.13
C CYS A 824 -5.59 -16.47 14.53
N GLY A 825 -5.71 -17.71 14.98
CA GLY A 825 -4.88 -18.24 16.06
C GLY A 825 -3.40 -18.35 15.68
N HIS A 826 -2.53 -18.62 16.65
CA HIS A 826 -1.11 -18.83 16.41
C HIS A 826 -0.82 -20.26 15.95
N LEU A 827 0.23 -20.43 15.12
CA LEU A 827 0.73 -21.75 14.68
C LEU A 827 1.44 -22.56 15.75
N ILE A 828 1.75 -21.95 16.91
CA ILE A 828 2.63 -22.57 17.90
C ILE A 828 1.79 -23.40 18.86
N PRO A 829 2.26 -24.58 19.26
CA PRO A 829 1.55 -25.37 20.26
C PRO A 829 1.51 -24.62 21.60
N PRO A 830 0.39 -24.68 22.36
CA PRO A 830 0.29 -24.02 23.66
C PRO A 830 1.39 -24.42 24.65
N SER A 831 2.04 -25.58 24.47
CA SER A 831 3.19 -26.04 25.27
C SER A 831 4.42 -25.15 25.14
N ASN A 832 4.59 -24.46 24.01
CA ASN A 832 5.75 -23.64 23.72
C ASN A 832 5.58 -22.19 24.20
N LEU A 833 4.42 -21.87 24.78
CA LEU A 833 4.10 -20.53 25.24
C LEU A 833 3.75 -20.56 26.73
N LEU A 834 4.59 -19.91 27.54
CA LEU A 834 4.32 -19.75 28.97
C LEU A 834 3.89 -18.31 29.26
N ILE A 835 2.62 -18.09 29.62
CA ILE A 835 2.14 -16.76 30.05
C ILE A 835 1.84 -16.76 31.54
N ARG A 836 2.40 -15.78 32.27
CA ARG A 836 2.14 -15.57 33.70
C ARG A 836 1.91 -14.10 34.03
N THR A 837 0.89 -13.83 34.83
CA THR A 837 0.67 -12.51 35.42
C THR A 837 1.18 -12.48 36.85
N VAL A 838 2.05 -11.52 37.16
CA VAL A 838 2.52 -11.24 38.52
C VAL A 838 1.76 -10.02 39.04
N ALA A 839 0.65 -10.27 39.74
CA ALA A 839 -0.22 -9.22 40.27
C ALA A 839 0.25 -8.69 41.64
N SER A 840 0.96 -9.52 42.40
CA SER A 840 1.45 -9.22 43.75
C SER A 840 2.72 -10.03 44.04
N ASP A 841 3.53 -9.55 44.98
CA ASP A 841 4.61 -10.33 45.60
C ASP A 841 4.40 -10.40 47.12
N GLN A 842 5.41 -10.87 47.87
CA GLN A 842 5.36 -11.00 49.33
C GLN A 842 5.05 -9.68 50.07
N ALA A 843 5.37 -8.53 49.49
CA ALA A 843 5.12 -7.20 50.05
C ALA A 843 3.76 -6.60 49.65
N GLY A 844 2.95 -7.28 48.83
CA GLY A 844 1.58 -6.88 48.49
C GLY A 844 1.33 -6.70 46.98
N PRO A 845 0.31 -5.93 46.56
CA PRO A 845 -0.01 -5.75 45.14
C PRO A 845 1.07 -4.94 44.40
N LEU A 846 1.26 -5.24 43.11
CA LEU A 846 2.18 -4.52 42.21
C LEU A 846 1.38 -3.56 41.34
N ASP A 847 1.38 -2.28 41.71
CA ASP A 847 0.72 -1.21 40.96
C ASP A 847 1.75 -0.20 40.44
N PHE A 848 1.94 -0.18 39.12
CA PHE A 848 2.85 0.75 38.45
C PHE A 848 2.13 1.96 37.85
N SER A 849 0.92 2.29 38.31
CA SER A 849 0.27 3.55 37.99
C SER A 849 1.09 4.74 38.48
N TYR A 850 0.93 5.90 37.82
CA TYR A 850 1.70 7.10 38.14
C TYR A 850 1.58 7.53 39.60
N LYS A 851 0.38 7.36 40.20
CA LYS A 851 0.09 7.72 41.60
C LYS A 851 0.78 6.81 42.62
N SER A 852 0.94 5.54 42.28
CA SER A 852 1.47 4.50 43.18
C SER A 852 2.97 4.25 43.00
N ARG A 853 3.60 4.88 42.01
CA ARG A 853 5.00 4.67 41.68
C ARG A 853 5.92 5.27 42.74
N SER A 854 6.73 4.43 43.36
CA SER A 854 7.76 4.81 44.34
C SER A 854 9.07 4.08 44.08
N SER A 855 10.17 4.54 44.71
CA SER A 855 11.46 3.83 44.67
C SER A 855 11.33 2.40 45.19
N ALA A 856 10.50 2.17 46.22
CA ALA A 856 10.21 0.84 46.74
C ALA A 856 9.56 -0.08 45.67
N MET A 857 8.61 0.43 44.88
CA MET A 857 8.02 -0.35 43.77
C MET A 857 9.05 -0.67 42.68
N ILE A 858 9.95 0.27 42.38
CA ILE A 858 11.02 0.08 41.39
C ILE A 858 12.01 -1.01 41.84
N MET A 859 12.29 -1.10 43.14
CA MET A 859 13.15 -2.15 43.70
C MET A 859 12.50 -3.54 43.62
N ARG A 860 11.18 -3.63 43.78
CA ARG A 860 10.43 -4.89 43.63
C ARG A 860 10.53 -5.47 42.21
N ILE A 861 10.56 -4.62 41.18
CA ILE A 861 10.85 -5.07 39.80
C ILE A 861 12.24 -5.71 39.73
N GLY A 862 13.25 -5.03 40.29
CA GLY A 862 14.63 -5.53 40.29
C GLY A 862 14.77 -6.87 40.99
N GLN A 863 14.07 -7.06 42.12
CA GLN A 863 14.05 -8.33 42.83
C GLN A 863 13.40 -9.45 42.00
N ALA A 864 12.24 -9.18 41.38
CA ALA A 864 11.58 -10.15 40.50
C ALA A 864 12.48 -10.55 39.32
N LEU A 865 13.26 -9.62 38.77
CA LEU A 865 14.22 -9.91 37.70
C LEU A 865 15.44 -10.69 38.20
N LEU A 866 15.91 -10.47 39.43
CA LEU A 866 16.99 -11.26 40.04
C LEU A 866 16.58 -12.72 40.22
N ASP A 867 15.32 -12.97 40.57
CA ASP A 867 14.79 -14.33 40.74
C ASP A 867 14.56 -15.01 39.38
N LEU A 868 14.14 -14.24 38.36
CA LEU A 868 13.84 -14.75 37.02
C LEU A 868 15.07 -14.93 36.13
N ALA A 869 16.04 -14.02 36.18
CA ALA A 869 17.18 -14.00 35.27
C ALA A 869 18.01 -15.30 35.27
N PRO A 870 18.26 -15.99 36.42
CA PRO A 870 18.99 -17.25 36.43
C PRO A 870 18.26 -18.40 35.72
N LEU A 871 16.93 -18.35 35.65
CA LEU A 871 16.09 -19.41 35.08
C LEU A 871 15.96 -19.33 33.56
N VAL A 872 16.14 -18.14 32.99
CA VAL A 872 15.99 -17.90 31.55
C VAL A 872 17.32 -18.17 30.86
N HIS A 873 17.37 -19.12 29.94
CA HIS A 873 18.49 -19.27 29.01
C HIS A 873 18.32 -18.34 27.80
N GLY A 874 19.40 -17.71 27.33
CA GLY A 874 19.33 -16.71 26.25
C GLY A 874 18.83 -15.33 26.71
N GLY A 875 18.16 -14.64 25.80
CA GLY A 875 17.73 -13.25 25.93
C GLY A 875 16.52 -13.04 26.85
N LEU A 876 16.68 -12.18 27.85
CA LEU A 876 15.59 -11.66 28.70
C LEU A 876 15.31 -10.21 28.30
N VAL A 877 14.15 -9.94 27.71
CA VAL A 877 13.76 -8.58 27.27
C VAL A 877 12.74 -8.02 28.24
N VAL A 878 13.05 -6.87 28.85
CA VAL A 878 12.20 -6.18 29.83
C VAL A 878 11.67 -4.90 29.20
N PHE A 879 10.35 -4.85 29.01
CA PHE A 879 9.64 -3.70 28.48
C PHE A 879 9.10 -2.82 29.60
N LEU A 880 9.48 -1.54 29.57
CA LEU A 880 9.04 -0.49 30.49
C LEU A 880 8.11 0.50 29.75
N PRO A 881 7.22 1.19 30.47
CA PRO A 881 6.16 1.98 29.82
C PRO A 881 6.64 3.32 29.24
N SER A 882 7.79 3.84 29.65
CA SER A 882 8.34 5.10 29.12
C SER A 882 9.85 5.22 29.37
N TYR A 883 10.53 6.06 28.58
CA TYR A 883 11.95 6.41 28.82
C TYR A 883 12.17 7.06 30.18
N SER A 884 11.25 7.89 30.65
CA SER A 884 11.33 8.46 32.01
C SER A 884 11.26 7.39 33.09
N SER A 885 10.48 6.32 32.87
CA SER A 885 10.44 5.16 33.76
C SER A 885 11.78 4.40 33.74
N LEU A 886 12.35 4.20 32.55
CA LEU A 886 13.64 3.54 32.36
C LEU A 886 14.78 4.28 33.08
N GLU A 887 14.82 5.62 32.95
CA GLU A 887 15.81 6.46 33.63
C GLU A 887 15.66 6.42 35.16
N GLN A 888 14.42 6.45 35.67
CA GLN A 888 14.14 6.29 37.10
C GLN A 888 14.60 4.91 37.62
N VAL A 889 14.31 3.84 36.87
CA VAL A 889 14.75 2.48 37.17
C VAL A 889 16.27 2.40 37.20
N ALA A 890 16.95 2.92 36.17
CA ALA A 890 18.40 2.94 36.08
C ALA A 890 19.05 3.71 37.24
N SER A 891 18.50 4.89 37.58
CA SER A 891 18.98 5.71 38.69
C SER A 891 18.81 5.01 40.04
N CYS A 892 17.64 4.40 40.28
CA CYS A 892 17.35 3.68 41.53
C CYS A 892 18.25 2.45 41.68
N TRP A 893 18.37 1.62 40.65
CA TRP A 893 19.16 0.38 40.72
C TRP A 893 20.67 0.62 40.83
N ARG A 894 21.18 1.72 40.28
CA ARG A 894 22.57 2.14 40.49
C ARG A 894 22.83 2.57 41.93
N LYS A 895 21.91 3.33 42.55
CA LYS A 895 22.04 3.80 43.93
C LYS A 895 22.03 2.65 44.94
N GLU A 896 21.15 1.67 44.73
CA GLU A 896 20.93 0.55 45.67
C GLU A 896 21.78 -0.70 45.37
N ALA A 897 22.81 -0.57 44.53
CA ALA A 897 23.69 -1.67 44.08
C ALA A 897 22.98 -2.91 43.49
N LEU A 898 21.71 -2.79 43.10
CA LEU A 898 20.93 -3.87 42.49
C LEU A 898 21.39 -4.15 41.05
N LEU A 899 21.85 -3.11 40.34
CA LEU A 899 22.40 -3.26 39.00
C LEU A 899 23.62 -4.19 39.00
N THR A 900 24.53 -4.03 39.95
CA THR A 900 25.72 -4.88 40.08
C THR A 900 25.36 -6.35 40.34
N LYS A 901 24.29 -6.59 41.11
CA LYS A 901 23.76 -7.95 41.33
C LYS A 901 23.19 -8.55 40.04
N LEU A 902 22.44 -7.77 39.25
CA LEU A 902 21.90 -8.21 37.97
C LEU A 902 23.02 -8.48 36.95
N GLU A 903 24.00 -7.59 36.86
CA GLU A 903 25.18 -7.72 35.99
C GLU A 903 26.05 -8.93 36.36
N GLY A 904 26.09 -9.30 37.64
CA GLY A 904 26.71 -10.56 38.10
C GLY A 904 26.00 -11.82 37.58
N THR A 905 24.71 -11.73 37.25
CA THR A 905 23.93 -12.84 36.67
C THR A 905 24.02 -12.84 35.14
N LYS A 906 23.74 -11.70 34.50
CA LYS A 906 23.73 -11.50 33.04
C LYS A 906 24.10 -10.05 32.70
N GLN A 907 24.76 -9.84 31.55
CA GLN A 907 25.03 -8.48 31.06
C GLN A 907 23.73 -7.72 30.77
N VAL A 908 23.69 -6.43 31.13
CA VAL A 908 22.50 -5.58 31.06
C VAL A 908 22.69 -4.48 30.03
N PHE A 909 21.76 -4.39 29.07
CA PHE A 909 21.72 -3.37 28.01
C PHE A 909 20.49 -2.47 28.18
N TRP A 910 20.59 -1.20 27.78
CA TRP A 910 19.57 -0.18 28.00
C TRP A 910 19.20 0.53 26.69
N ASP A 911 17.92 0.79 26.48
CA ASP A 911 17.43 1.60 25.36
C ASP A 911 17.60 3.10 25.64
N GLY A 912 18.66 3.70 25.09
CA GLY A 912 18.95 5.12 25.23
C GLY A 912 18.13 6.00 24.28
N ARG A 913 17.65 7.16 24.75
CA ARG A 913 16.92 8.13 23.90
C ARG A 913 17.80 8.70 22.79
N THR A 914 19.08 8.95 23.07
CA THR A 914 20.05 9.56 22.14
C THR A 914 20.90 8.54 21.40
N GLU A 915 21.14 7.37 21.99
CA GLU A 915 21.99 6.34 21.38
C GLU A 915 21.33 5.69 20.15
N PRO A 916 22.14 5.27 19.16
CA PRO A 916 21.64 4.54 18.00
C PRO A 916 21.21 3.14 18.40
N ALA A 917 19.90 2.87 18.30
CA ALA A 917 19.28 1.61 18.70
C ALA A 917 19.94 0.36 18.07
N GLU A 918 20.39 0.46 16.82
CA GLU A 918 21.07 -0.63 16.10
C GLU A 918 22.38 -1.06 16.77
N ALA A 919 23.15 -0.11 17.29
CA ALA A 919 24.42 -0.40 17.96
C ALA A 919 24.18 -1.16 19.26
N THR A 920 23.22 -0.71 20.07
CA THR A 920 22.81 -1.37 21.31
C THR A 920 22.28 -2.77 21.03
N PHE A 921 21.45 -2.94 20.01
CA PHE A 921 20.91 -4.25 19.64
C PHE A 921 21.99 -5.20 19.11
N LYS A 922 22.96 -4.71 18.33
CA LYS A 922 24.10 -5.51 17.86
C LYS A 922 24.94 -6.02 19.04
N ALA A 923 25.24 -5.15 20.00
CA ALA A 923 25.96 -5.52 21.21
C ALA A 923 25.19 -6.54 22.05
N TYR A 924 23.89 -6.35 22.23
CA TYR A 924 23.01 -7.31 22.89
C TYR A 924 23.01 -8.68 22.20
N SER A 925 22.83 -8.71 20.88
CA SER A 925 22.78 -9.95 20.09
C SER A 925 24.09 -10.73 20.16
N GLN A 926 25.23 -10.01 20.15
CA GLN A 926 26.55 -10.60 20.35
C GLN A 926 26.70 -11.18 21.77
N ALA A 927 26.24 -10.47 22.80
CA ALA A 927 26.30 -10.96 24.18
C ALA A 927 25.43 -12.21 24.41
N VAL A 928 24.24 -12.27 23.80
CA VAL A 928 23.38 -13.47 23.83
C VAL A 928 24.07 -14.65 23.17
N SER A 929 24.70 -14.43 22.00
CA SER A 929 25.36 -15.51 21.23
C SER A 929 26.65 -15.99 21.90
N ALA A 930 27.41 -15.08 22.52
CA ALA A 930 28.71 -15.39 23.13
C ALA A 930 28.59 -16.04 24.51
N ASN A 931 27.53 -15.75 25.27
CA ASN A 931 27.36 -16.22 26.63
C ASN A 931 26.23 -17.25 26.72
N ARG A 932 26.55 -18.48 27.16
CA ARG A 932 25.53 -19.51 27.43
C ARG A 932 24.47 -19.08 28.46
N LYS A 933 24.81 -18.14 29.34
CA LYS A 933 23.85 -17.54 30.28
C LYS A 933 22.96 -16.48 29.62
N GLY A 934 23.26 -15.96 28.43
CA GLY A 934 22.50 -14.93 27.75
C GLY A 934 22.66 -13.51 28.31
N ALA A 935 21.75 -12.59 27.95
CA ALA A 935 21.81 -11.17 28.30
C ALA A 935 20.41 -10.58 28.61
N ILE A 936 20.38 -9.45 29.31
CA ILE A 936 19.17 -8.68 29.65
C ILE A 936 19.12 -7.42 28.82
N LEU A 937 17.98 -7.14 28.20
CA LEU A 937 17.72 -5.89 27.47
C LEU A 937 16.55 -5.14 28.13
N LEU A 938 16.80 -3.95 28.65
CA LEU A 938 15.74 -3.05 29.10
C LEU A 938 15.36 -2.08 28.00
N SER A 939 14.12 -2.20 27.51
CA SER A 939 13.58 -1.44 26.38
C SER A 939 12.29 -0.73 26.78
N VAL A 940 11.92 0.30 26.02
CA VAL A 940 10.65 1.01 26.20
C VAL A 940 9.60 0.50 25.22
N ILE A 941 8.35 0.33 25.67
CA ILE A 941 7.21 0.00 24.80
C ILE A 941 6.91 1.18 23.87
N GLY A 942 6.79 0.94 22.57
CA GLY A 942 6.70 2.00 21.56
C GLY A 942 8.03 2.76 21.35
N GLY A 943 9.12 2.29 21.96
CA GLY A 943 10.48 2.77 21.73
C GLY A 943 11.11 2.21 20.46
N LYS A 944 12.32 2.69 20.13
CA LYS A 944 13.02 2.37 18.87
C LYS A 944 13.26 0.87 18.72
N LEU A 945 13.75 0.23 19.78
CA LEU A 945 14.03 -1.21 19.82
C LEU A 945 12.74 -2.05 19.80
N SER A 946 11.63 -1.52 20.31
CA SER A 946 10.36 -2.25 20.37
C SER A 946 9.51 -2.16 19.12
N GLU A 947 9.74 -1.20 18.21
CA GLU A 947 8.99 -1.08 16.94
C GLU A 947 9.71 -1.67 15.72
N GLY A 948 11.05 -1.57 15.68
CA GLY A 948 11.83 -1.91 14.49
C GLY A 948 12.43 -3.31 14.48
N ILE A 949 12.50 -3.98 15.63
CA ILE A 949 13.36 -5.15 15.81
C ILE A 949 12.54 -6.40 16.09
N ASN A 950 13.09 -7.54 15.65
CA ASN A 950 12.55 -8.87 15.86
C ASN A 950 13.48 -9.63 16.83
N PHE A 951 12.92 -10.19 17.90
CA PHE A 951 13.64 -11.01 18.87
C PHE A 951 13.38 -12.48 18.53
N SER A 952 14.08 -13.01 17.52
CA SER A 952 13.94 -14.41 17.12
C SER A 952 14.78 -15.33 17.99
N ASP A 953 14.28 -16.53 18.24
CA ASP A 953 15.02 -17.60 18.89
C ASP A 953 15.61 -17.18 20.25
N ASP A 954 16.92 -17.40 20.42
CA ASP A 954 17.62 -17.14 21.68
C ASP A 954 17.72 -15.64 22.01
N LEU A 955 17.41 -14.75 21.06
CA LEU A 955 17.38 -13.30 21.31
C LEU A 955 16.22 -12.88 22.21
N GLY A 956 15.22 -13.74 22.45
CA GLY A 956 14.06 -13.38 23.27
C GLY A 956 13.34 -14.59 23.87
N ARG A 957 13.99 -15.37 24.74
CA ARG A 957 13.32 -16.54 25.38
C ARG A 957 12.35 -16.15 26.47
N CYS A 958 12.55 -15.01 27.11
CA CYS A 958 11.58 -14.47 28.06
C CYS A 958 11.38 -12.98 27.87
N VAL A 959 10.12 -12.56 27.85
CA VAL A 959 9.72 -11.16 27.78
C VAL A 959 8.93 -10.77 29.00
N VAL A 960 9.38 -9.72 29.66
CA VAL A 960 8.76 -9.16 30.85
C VAL A 960 8.16 -7.81 30.49
N VAL A 961 6.86 -7.66 30.64
CA VAL A 961 6.16 -6.38 30.44
C VAL A 961 5.84 -5.80 31.81
N VAL A 962 6.45 -4.66 32.15
CA VAL A 962 6.29 -4.01 33.44
C VAL A 962 5.29 -2.86 33.32
N GLY A 963 4.20 -2.95 34.08
CA GLY A 963 3.15 -1.95 34.07
C GLY A 963 2.36 -1.93 32.76
N LEU A 964 1.48 -0.93 32.64
CA LEU A 964 0.69 -0.64 31.46
C LEU A 964 1.13 0.71 30.87
N PRO A 965 1.49 0.78 29.58
CA PRO A 965 1.95 2.00 28.90
C PRO A 965 0.79 2.94 28.57
N PHE A 966 0.06 3.40 29.60
CA PHE A 966 -0.99 4.38 29.40
C PHE A 966 -0.38 5.70 28.91
N PRO A 967 -0.99 6.33 27.89
CA PRO A 967 -0.63 7.69 27.52
C PRO A 967 -0.93 8.65 28.68
N ASN A 968 -0.29 9.81 28.66
CA ASN A 968 -0.56 10.82 29.66
C ASN A 968 -1.94 11.45 29.40
N LEU A 969 -2.95 11.02 30.16
CA LEU A 969 -4.33 11.50 30.04
C LEU A 969 -4.50 12.97 30.46
N GLU A 970 -3.51 13.56 31.14
CA GLU A 970 -3.57 14.95 31.57
C GLU A 970 -3.23 15.95 30.48
N THR A 971 -2.64 15.50 29.36
CA THR A 971 -2.26 16.40 28.28
C THR A 971 -3.52 16.96 27.59
N PRO A 972 -3.48 18.22 27.13
CA PRO A 972 -4.64 18.85 26.51
C PRO A 972 -5.10 18.11 25.24
N GLU A 973 -4.19 17.50 24.50
CA GLU A 973 -4.47 16.70 23.31
C GLU A 973 -5.32 15.47 23.66
N TRP A 974 -4.90 14.71 24.68
CA TRP A 974 -5.65 13.55 25.13
C TRP A 974 -6.99 13.92 25.73
N LYS A 975 -7.07 15.01 26.51
CA LYS A 975 -8.34 15.52 27.04
C LYS A 975 -9.32 15.88 25.92
N ALA A 976 -8.85 16.58 24.90
CA ALA A 976 -9.67 16.94 23.75
C ALA A 976 -10.11 15.71 22.95
N LYS A 977 -9.22 14.73 22.73
CA LYS A 977 -9.56 13.47 22.06
C LYS A 977 -10.58 12.66 22.87
N MET A 978 -10.42 12.57 24.19
CA MET A 978 -11.39 11.87 25.05
C MET A 978 -12.75 12.56 25.00
N GLN A 979 -12.78 13.89 25.12
CA GLN A 979 -14.01 14.65 25.03
C GLN A 979 -14.72 14.43 23.68
N TYR A 980 -13.96 14.47 22.58
CA TYR A 980 -14.49 14.25 21.24
C TYR A 980 -15.09 12.83 21.09
N LEU A 981 -14.40 11.80 21.58
CA LEU A 981 -14.92 10.43 21.56
C LEU A 981 -16.18 10.27 22.40
N GLU A 982 -16.24 10.92 23.58
CA GLU A 982 -17.43 10.92 24.44
C GLU A 982 -18.61 11.65 23.79
N ASP A 983 -18.38 12.79 23.13
CA ASP A 983 -19.43 13.51 22.40
C ASP A 983 -20.01 12.65 21.26
N LYS A 984 -19.15 11.91 20.54
CA LYS A 984 -19.55 10.97 19.48
C LYS A 984 -20.31 9.77 20.04
N ALA A 985 -19.84 9.19 21.14
CA ALA A 985 -20.49 8.09 21.85
C ALA A 985 -21.88 8.52 22.38
N ARG A 986 -21.97 9.72 22.95
CA ARG A 986 -23.23 10.33 23.41
C ARG A 986 -24.22 10.53 22.27
N ALA A 987 -23.74 10.97 21.10
CA ALA A 987 -24.58 11.08 19.90
C ALA A 987 -25.12 9.71 19.43
N ARG A 988 -24.42 8.60 19.74
CA ARG A 988 -24.88 7.22 19.50
C ARG A 988 -25.73 6.63 20.63
N GLY A 989 -25.91 7.33 21.74
CA GLY A 989 -26.67 6.86 22.90
C GLY A 989 -25.90 5.95 23.86
N GLU A 990 -24.57 5.93 23.79
CA GLU A 990 -23.71 5.14 24.68
C GLU A 990 -23.56 5.78 26.08
N PRO A 991 -23.26 4.98 27.13
CA PRO A 991 -23.06 5.49 28.49
C PRO A 991 -21.80 6.37 28.59
N ALA A 992 -21.94 7.50 29.28
CA ALA A 992 -20.86 8.47 29.46
C ALA A 992 -19.66 7.89 30.22
N GLY A 993 -18.45 8.18 29.74
CA GLY A 993 -17.17 7.79 30.34
C GLY A 993 -16.68 6.40 29.93
N ALA A 994 -17.48 5.61 29.22
CA ALA A 994 -17.09 4.27 28.78
C ALA A 994 -16.15 4.34 27.58
N ALA A 995 -16.49 5.13 26.55
CA ALA A 995 -15.76 5.20 25.28
C ALA A 995 -14.34 5.76 25.44
N SER A 996 -14.16 6.82 26.24
CA SER A 996 -12.84 7.40 26.52
C SER A 996 -11.93 6.43 27.24
N LYS A 997 -12.44 5.77 28.28
CA LYS A 997 -11.70 4.76 29.05
C LYS A 997 -11.33 3.56 28.19
N GLU A 998 -12.28 3.08 27.39
CA GLU A 998 -12.07 1.97 26.48
C GLU A 998 -10.98 2.28 25.46
N HIS A 999 -11.02 3.45 24.81
CA HIS A 999 -10.00 3.87 23.86
C HIS A 999 -8.60 3.97 24.50
N ALA A 1000 -8.49 4.57 25.69
CA ALA A 1000 -7.21 4.66 26.40
C ALA A 1000 -6.62 3.28 26.72
N GLU A 1001 -7.46 2.34 27.14
CA GLU A 1001 -7.06 0.95 27.37
C GLU A 1001 -6.70 0.24 26.06
N ASN A 1002 -7.40 0.49 24.95
CA ASN A 1002 -7.15 -0.14 23.65
C ASN A 1002 -5.80 0.33 23.07
N VAL A 1003 -5.50 1.62 23.15
CA VAL A 1003 -4.20 2.17 22.73
C VAL A 1003 -3.06 1.56 23.55
N CYS A 1004 -3.25 1.46 24.86
CA CYS A 1004 -2.29 0.84 25.77
C CYS A 1004 -2.05 -0.64 25.42
N MET A 1005 -3.11 -1.42 25.25
CA MET A 1005 -3.00 -2.86 24.99
C MET A 1005 -2.48 -3.18 23.59
N ARG A 1006 -2.75 -2.36 22.57
CA ARG A 1006 -2.12 -2.50 21.25
C ARG A 1006 -0.60 -2.41 21.33
N ALA A 1007 -0.08 -1.44 22.09
CA ALA A 1007 1.36 -1.28 22.27
C ALA A 1007 1.98 -2.49 23.00
N VAL A 1008 1.29 -3.02 24.02
CA VAL A 1008 1.71 -4.26 24.71
C VAL A 1008 1.70 -5.46 23.76
N ASN A 1009 0.60 -5.66 23.02
CA ASN A 1009 0.44 -6.77 22.08
C ASN A 1009 1.52 -6.73 20.98
N GLN A 1010 1.85 -5.53 20.50
CA GLN A 1010 2.91 -5.33 19.50
C GLN A 1010 4.29 -5.68 20.05
N ALA A 1011 4.61 -5.30 21.30
CA ALA A 1011 5.88 -5.65 21.93
C ALA A 1011 5.99 -7.17 22.16
N VAL A 1012 4.92 -7.80 22.64
CA VAL A 1012 4.87 -9.24 22.91
C VAL A 1012 4.89 -10.08 21.64
N GLY A 1013 4.19 -9.64 20.57
CA GLY A 1013 4.16 -10.33 19.28
C GLY A 1013 5.51 -10.39 18.55
N ARG A 1014 6.57 -9.77 19.09
CA ARG A 1014 7.89 -9.72 18.45
C ARG A 1014 8.82 -10.88 18.75
N VAL A 1015 8.44 -11.63 19.77
CA VAL A 1015 9.25 -12.66 20.41
C VAL A 1015 9.10 -14.00 19.72
N ILE A 1016 7.98 -14.16 19.02
CA ILE A 1016 7.55 -15.42 18.45
C ILE A 1016 7.52 -15.30 16.93
N ARG A 1017 8.24 -16.19 16.23
CA ARG A 1017 8.47 -16.01 14.78
C ARG A 1017 8.18 -17.19 13.87
N HIS A 1018 8.26 -18.42 14.35
CA HIS A 1018 7.96 -19.60 13.54
C HIS A 1018 7.30 -20.68 14.38
N LYS A 1019 6.75 -21.70 13.70
CA LYS A 1019 5.99 -22.80 14.34
C LYS A 1019 6.78 -23.54 15.45
N ASP A 1020 8.10 -23.62 15.31
CA ASP A 1020 8.97 -24.34 16.24
C ASP A 1020 9.55 -23.43 17.36
N ASP A 1021 9.13 -22.18 17.42
CA ASP A 1021 9.63 -21.21 18.41
C ASP A 1021 8.96 -21.39 19.77
N TRP A 1022 9.58 -20.85 20.83
CA TRP A 1022 9.03 -20.88 22.18
C TRP A 1022 9.49 -19.68 22.99
N ALA A 1023 8.60 -19.18 23.86
CA ALA A 1023 8.87 -18.02 24.69
C ALA A 1023 8.03 -18.01 25.98
N GLY A 1024 8.60 -17.44 27.03
CA GLY A 1024 7.89 -17.08 28.25
C GLY A 1024 7.51 -15.60 28.27
N ILE A 1025 6.25 -15.27 28.52
CA ILE A 1025 5.76 -13.90 28.67
C ILE A 1025 5.31 -13.69 30.12
N VAL A 1026 5.91 -12.71 30.79
CA VAL A 1026 5.61 -12.35 32.17
C VAL A 1026 5.04 -10.93 32.20
N LEU A 1027 3.79 -10.79 32.63
CA LEU A 1027 3.09 -9.51 32.75
C LEU A 1027 3.08 -9.07 34.21
N ILE A 1028 3.81 -8.01 34.55
CA ILE A 1028 3.97 -7.52 35.93
C ILE A 1028 3.14 -6.25 36.13
N ASP A 1029 1.91 -6.42 36.61
CA ASP A 1029 1.02 -5.37 37.15
C ASP A 1029 -0.28 -6.06 37.61
N GLN A 1030 -0.87 -5.62 38.73
CA GLN A 1030 -2.16 -6.14 39.20
C GLN A 1030 -3.30 -5.94 38.18
N ARG A 1031 -3.23 -4.91 37.32
CA ARG A 1031 -4.26 -4.60 36.33
C ARG A 1031 -4.37 -5.66 35.23
N TYR A 1032 -3.29 -6.39 34.93
CA TYR A 1032 -3.33 -7.54 34.02
C TYR A 1032 -4.15 -8.72 34.57
N ALA A 1033 -4.50 -8.72 35.85
CA ALA A 1033 -5.43 -9.71 36.41
C ALA A 1033 -6.90 -9.39 36.14
N GLN A 1034 -7.22 -8.14 35.77
CA GLN A 1034 -8.59 -7.71 35.53
C GLN A 1034 -9.14 -8.30 34.22
N LYS A 1035 -10.35 -8.86 34.27
CA LYS A 1035 -11.01 -9.47 33.11
C LYS A 1035 -11.02 -8.55 31.88
N ARG A 1036 -11.37 -7.28 32.06
CA ARG A 1036 -11.40 -6.26 30.99
C ARG A 1036 -10.07 -6.04 30.25
N ILE A 1037 -8.94 -6.18 30.94
CA ILE A 1037 -7.61 -6.01 30.35
C ILE A 1037 -7.17 -7.32 29.68
N ARG A 1038 -7.45 -8.46 30.32
CA ARG A 1038 -7.17 -9.79 29.76
C ARG A 1038 -7.90 -10.04 28.46
N GLU A 1039 -9.15 -9.58 28.35
CA GLU A 1039 -9.96 -9.74 27.13
C GLU A 1039 -9.37 -9.01 25.92
N LYS A 1040 -8.55 -7.96 26.14
CA LYS A 1040 -7.86 -7.18 25.09
C LYS A 1040 -6.54 -7.81 24.63
N LEU A 1041 -6.12 -8.91 25.24
CA LEU A 1041 -5.01 -9.71 24.72
C LEU A 1041 -5.49 -10.55 23.51
N PRO A 1042 -4.60 -10.83 22.53
CA PRO A 1042 -4.90 -11.70 21.41
C PRO A 1042 -5.39 -13.09 21.87
N GLY A 1043 -6.29 -13.70 21.09
CA GLY A 1043 -6.88 -15.01 21.40
C GLY A 1043 -5.85 -16.06 21.80
N TRP A 1044 -4.78 -16.19 21.00
CA TRP A 1044 -3.69 -17.16 21.24
C TRP A 1044 -2.91 -16.94 22.55
N ILE A 1045 -2.82 -15.70 23.04
CA ILE A 1045 -2.24 -15.39 24.36
C ILE A 1045 -3.24 -15.78 25.46
N ARG A 1046 -4.52 -15.44 25.27
CA ARG A 1046 -5.58 -15.73 26.26
C ARG A 1046 -5.75 -17.23 26.52
N GLU A 1047 -5.72 -18.05 25.47
CA GLU A 1047 -5.82 -19.51 25.56
C GLU A 1047 -4.69 -20.16 26.39
N SER A 1048 -3.54 -19.50 26.45
CA SER A 1048 -2.35 -20.02 27.15
C SER A 1048 -2.28 -19.58 28.61
N PHE A 1049 -3.29 -18.85 29.11
CA PHE A 1049 -3.41 -18.58 30.55
C PHE A 1049 -3.72 -19.87 31.30
N PRO A 1050 -3.14 -20.06 32.50
CA PRO A 1050 -3.46 -21.22 33.33
C PRO A 1050 -4.95 -21.15 33.73
N THR A 1051 -5.70 -22.20 33.39
CA THR A 1051 -7.08 -22.40 33.83
C THR A 1051 -7.11 -22.45 35.36
N GLU A 1052 -8.10 -21.80 36.00
CA GLU A 1052 -8.17 -21.65 37.46
C GLU A 1052 -8.19 -22.99 38.25
N SER A 1053 -8.35 -24.13 37.58
CA SER A 1053 -8.32 -25.48 38.17
C SER A 1053 -6.96 -25.95 38.68
N ARG A 1054 -5.85 -25.26 38.39
CA ARG A 1054 -4.50 -25.64 38.89
C ARG A 1054 -4.06 -24.95 40.20
N ARG A 1055 -4.97 -24.23 40.89
CA ARG A 1055 -4.65 -23.61 42.20
C ARG A 1055 -4.65 -24.59 43.38
N THR A 1056 -4.89 -25.88 43.16
CA THR A 1056 -4.81 -26.92 44.20
C THR A 1056 -3.63 -27.87 43.99
N SER A 1057 -2.42 -27.34 44.02
CA SER A 1057 -1.21 -28.09 44.42
C SER A 1057 -0.09 -27.08 44.53
N GLY A 1058 0.21 -26.66 45.77
CA GLY A 1058 1.44 -25.95 46.04
C GLY A 1058 2.60 -26.91 45.83
N GLU A 1059 3.40 -26.65 44.81
CA GLU A 1059 4.81 -27.05 44.66
C GLU A 1059 5.54 -25.95 43.88
#